data_AF-A0A1I2L5Y4-F1
#
_entry.id   AF-A0A1I2L5Y4-F1
#
_cell.length_a   1.000
_cell.length_b   1.000
_cell.length_c   1.000
_cell.angle_alpha   90.00
_cell.angle_beta   90.00
_cell.angle_gamma   90.00
#
_symmetry.space_group_name_H-M   'P 1'
#
loop_
_entity.id
_entity.type
_entity.pdbx_description
1 polymer ?
#
loop_
_entity_poly.entity_id
_entity_poly.type
_entity_poly.pdbx_seq_one_letter_code
_entity_poly.pdbx_strand_id
1 'polypeptide(L)'
;MDKDKITIRYGENKSMKRLINKTAVLILTVIFILSSVPVYAYAQHKDYTLSNLEETIIGIVDWKKSEGSGKNKSLFNKKVISEAGNGSADWYAVGLGRMGYDDDYFSYLAMLKNFIQQRYSTEDKLDAQKATEWHRISLAILSLGGDPTDAAVDKDGKHINLIADGTYNRGNTESLGSQGINGYIWGLITLDAMRYTVPENSADTRDSIIQKVLENQQSSGAFSLNGDDADVDITAMALTALAPYYNSEQSYFVHESNLTVRDSADKAVEYLSKAQGDDGGFTSWGIKNCESSAQVMVALCNLGIDPVNDERFIKNGNNILDGLMQYKVDNGGFTHSYDEDKDNPSASPGKANSMASEQALYSLVSLYRFQTNLRSLFDFRPEMTKAQKEQIEKLEDNIDAMSEDYGSVQKLFEEYLRIPVTERCYVKNYWKLANSIKKMGIKNTSEYLSSAMNENTSQKGTVINIFKQQAVKLNLIFNENDLEEYKSLPDKMGTEYYGTVIRLIEKLEASKNNEEYKSILDDLINKKSQIEEVQHEIEDINAFILESLYPFENIGYKDKDKIDSILYRIDKLDENDRSLVLGYEDVLRGKTQITTQIRSVIIGALVTLVAAILIAILVLRFKKKRKCKKEQLMIDENNDNDDW
;
A
#
# COMPACT_ATOMS: atom_id res chain seq x y z
N MET A 1 21.78 91.01 20.97
CA MET A 1 22.25 89.62 21.23
C MET A 1 21.38 88.68 20.41
N ASP A 2 22.02 87.97 19.48
CA ASP A 2 21.48 87.19 18.36
C ASP A 2 20.30 86.25 18.73
N LYS A 3 19.12 86.49 18.14
CA LYS A 3 18.05 85.49 18.00
C LYS A 3 18.18 84.68 16.69
N ASP A 4 19.10 85.03 15.80
CA ASP A 4 19.21 84.42 14.46
C ASP A 4 20.15 83.21 14.38
N LYS A 5 20.84 82.84 15.45
CA LYS A 5 21.74 81.66 15.46
C LYS A 5 21.11 80.35 15.93
N ILE A 6 19.89 80.37 16.48
CA ILE A 6 19.24 79.16 17.01
C ILE A 6 18.39 78.44 15.95
N THR A 7 17.90 79.16 14.94
CA THR A 7 16.98 78.59 13.93
C THR A 7 17.71 77.79 12.83
N ILE A 8 18.96 78.13 12.51
CA ILE A 8 19.72 77.47 11.43
C ILE A 8 20.19 76.06 11.86
N ARG A 9 20.61 75.87 13.11
CA ARG A 9 21.03 74.55 13.62
C ARG A 9 19.88 73.54 13.76
N TYR A 10 18.63 74.00 13.95
CA TYR A 10 17.48 73.09 14.04
C TYR A 10 16.96 72.63 12.67
N GLY A 11 17.11 73.46 11.62
CA GLY A 11 16.70 73.13 10.25
C GLY A 11 17.63 72.11 9.58
N GLU A 12 18.95 72.28 9.71
CA GLU A 12 19.94 71.35 9.14
C GLU A 12 19.89 69.97 9.80
N ASN A 13 19.67 69.90 11.11
CA ASN A 13 19.61 68.63 11.83
C ASN A 13 18.33 67.83 11.50
N LYS A 14 17.23 68.52 11.16
CA LYS A 14 15.97 67.90 10.73
C LYS A 14 16.02 67.44 9.27
N SER A 15 16.73 68.18 8.40
CA SER A 15 17.04 67.80 7.02
C SER A 15 17.94 66.57 6.99
N MET A 16 19.02 66.57 7.77
CA MET A 16 20.00 65.48 7.85
C MET A 16 19.39 64.21 8.46
N LYS A 17 18.58 64.32 9.53
CA LYS A 17 17.80 63.19 10.06
C LYS A 17 16.78 62.65 9.05
N ARG A 18 16.14 63.51 8.25
CA ARG A 18 15.23 63.05 7.18
C ARG A 18 15.98 62.34 6.05
N LEU A 19 17.17 62.81 5.70
CA LEU A 19 18.00 62.18 4.69
C LEU A 19 18.52 60.82 5.19
N ILE A 20 19.06 60.76 6.41
CA ILE A 20 19.53 59.52 7.07
C ILE A 20 18.39 58.51 7.20
N ASN A 21 17.19 58.93 7.64
CA ASN A 21 16.04 58.05 7.72
C ASN A 21 15.55 57.57 6.35
N LYS A 22 15.61 58.41 5.30
CA LYS A 22 15.26 58.00 3.93
C LYS A 22 16.28 57.01 3.36
N THR A 23 17.58 57.21 3.58
CA THR A 23 18.61 56.22 3.19
C THR A 23 18.54 54.95 4.02
N ALA A 24 18.25 55.04 5.32
CA ALA A 24 18.09 53.86 6.17
C ALA A 24 16.86 53.04 5.79
N VAL A 25 15.73 53.70 5.46
CA VAL A 25 14.55 53.03 4.93
C VAL A 25 14.85 52.42 3.56
N LEU A 26 15.54 53.12 2.65
CA LEU A 26 15.91 52.57 1.35
C LEU A 26 16.82 51.34 1.48
N ILE A 27 17.81 51.38 2.38
CA ILE A 27 18.72 50.26 2.66
C ILE A 27 17.95 49.09 3.31
N LEU A 28 17.07 49.36 4.27
CA LEU A 28 16.20 48.32 4.87
C LEU A 28 15.22 47.74 3.88
N THR A 29 14.71 48.51 2.92
CA THR A 29 13.81 48.03 1.87
C THR A 29 14.57 47.19 0.86
N VAL A 30 15.80 47.58 0.49
CA VAL A 30 16.68 46.78 -0.38
C VAL A 30 17.13 45.50 0.33
N ILE A 31 17.41 45.53 1.63
CA ILE A 31 17.71 44.33 2.43
C ILE A 31 16.47 43.43 2.54
N PHE A 32 15.26 43.99 2.71
CA PHE A 32 14.02 43.21 2.73
C PHE A 32 13.71 42.58 1.37
N ILE A 33 13.95 43.29 0.26
CA ILE A 33 13.78 42.79 -1.11
C ILE A 33 14.85 41.72 -1.45
N LEU A 34 16.07 41.86 -0.93
CA LEU A 34 17.14 40.87 -1.08
C LEU A 34 16.97 39.66 -0.15
N SER A 35 16.32 39.81 1.01
CA SER A 35 15.99 38.71 1.92
C SER A 35 14.67 38.01 1.59
N SER A 36 13.88 38.56 0.67
CA SER A 36 12.65 37.95 0.13
C SER A 36 12.86 37.26 -1.21
N VAL A 37 14.11 37.13 -1.67
CA VAL A 37 14.42 36.11 -2.67
C VAL A 37 14.53 34.80 -1.88
N PRO A 38 13.57 33.86 -2.00
CA PRO A 38 13.80 32.51 -1.51
C PRO A 38 15.12 32.06 -2.13
N VAL A 39 16.15 31.86 -1.29
CA VAL A 39 17.32 31.09 -1.68
C VAL A 39 16.79 29.67 -1.80
N TYR A 40 16.18 29.35 -2.94
CA TYR A 40 16.04 27.98 -3.36
C TYR A 40 17.47 27.46 -3.44
N ALA A 41 17.85 26.61 -2.50
CA ALA A 41 18.98 25.74 -2.69
C ALA A 41 18.61 24.85 -3.88
N TYR A 42 18.89 25.32 -5.09
CA TYR A 42 18.78 24.49 -6.28
C TYR A 42 19.67 23.28 -6.03
N ALA A 43 19.10 22.07 -6.15
CA ALA A 43 19.92 20.89 -6.30
C ALA A 43 20.89 21.18 -7.44
N GLN A 44 22.18 21.07 -7.17
CA GLN A 44 23.22 21.14 -8.18
C GLN A 44 23.56 19.70 -8.53
N HIS A 45 23.56 19.41 -9.83
CA HIS A 45 23.89 18.09 -10.37
C HIS A 45 25.06 17.43 -9.65
N LYS A 46 24.87 16.15 -9.31
CA LYS A 46 25.90 15.31 -8.72
C LYS A 46 26.05 14.02 -9.52
N ASP A 47 27.30 13.67 -9.81
CA ASP A 47 27.65 12.36 -10.35
C ASP A 47 27.52 11.28 -9.27
N TYR A 48 26.45 10.50 -9.31
CA TYR A 48 26.24 9.36 -8.40
C TYR A 48 26.84 8.09 -9.00
N THR A 49 27.81 7.51 -8.32
CA THR A 49 28.35 6.17 -8.67
C THR A 49 27.43 5.06 -8.17
N LEU A 50 27.57 3.84 -8.69
CA LEU A 50 26.89 2.64 -8.17
C LEU A 50 27.11 2.47 -6.64
N SER A 51 28.30 2.81 -6.14
CA SER A 51 28.58 2.76 -4.70
C SER A 51 27.77 3.80 -3.91
N ASN A 52 27.53 4.99 -4.47
CA ASN A 52 26.67 6.00 -3.83
C ASN A 52 25.19 5.57 -3.84
N LEU A 53 24.75 4.88 -4.90
CA LEU A 53 23.42 4.29 -4.96
C LEU A 53 23.26 3.19 -3.93
N GLU A 54 24.21 2.26 -3.84
CA GLU A 54 24.23 1.20 -2.83
C GLU A 54 24.16 1.76 -1.41
N GLU A 55 25.01 2.74 -1.08
CA GLU A 55 25.00 3.41 0.24
C GLU A 55 23.63 4.03 0.55
N THR A 56 22.99 4.64 -0.45
CA THR A 56 21.67 5.26 -0.26
C THR A 56 20.57 4.22 -0.09
N ILE A 57 20.57 3.16 -0.91
CA ILE A 57 19.63 2.04 -0.80
C ILE A 57 19.72 1.39 0.59
N ILE A 58 20.94 1.09 1.05
CA ILE A 58 21.18 0.54 2.40
C ILE A 58 20.75 1.53 3.48
N GLY A 59 21.01 2.83 3.31
CA GLY A 59 20.60 3.87 4.23
C GLY A 59 19.08 3.93 4.45
N ILE A 60 18.28 3.70 3.40
CA ILE A 60 16.81 3.62 3.52
C ILE A 60 16.39 2.40 4.34
N VAL A 61 16.99 1.23 4.07
CA VAL A 61 16.72 -0.02 4.81
C VAL A 61 17.08 0.14 6.30
N ASP A 62 18.24 0.73 6.59
CA ASP A 62 18.71 0.97 7.95
C ASP A 62 17.84 2.00 8.69
N TRP A 63 17.37 3.03 7.99
CA TRP A 63 16.38 3.96 8.52
C TRP A 63 15.10 3.22 8.90
N LYS A 64 14.55 2.40 8.01
CA LYS A 64 13.31 1.65 8.29
C LYS A 64 13.46 0.69 9.47
N LYS A 65 14.61 0.00 9.57
CA LYS A 65 14.96 -0.84 10.73
C LYS A 65 14.98 -0.06 12.05
N SER A 66 15.39 1.22 11.99
CA SER A 66 15.45 2.08 13.17
C SER A 66 14.08 2.50 13.72
N GLU A 67 13.01 2.50 12.90
CA GLU A 67 11.63 2.76 13.36
C GLU A 67 11.06 1.62 14.23
N GLY A 68 11.65 0.42 14.14
CA GLY A 68 11.29 -0.73 14.95
C GLY A 68 12.16 -0.86 16.20
N SER A 69 13.17 -1.74 16.10
CA SER A 69 13.90 -2.26 17.27
C SER A 69 15.42 -2.02 17.23
N GLY A 70 15.90 -1.17 16.32
CA GLY A 70 17.30 -0.74 16.18
C GLY A 70 17.99 -1.17 14.86
N LYS A 71 19.06 -0.47 14.46
CA LYS A 71 19.74 -0.61 13.14
C LYS A 71 20.32 -2.00 12.84
N ASN A 72 20.67 -2.80 13.85
CA ASN A 72 21.27 -4.13 13.68
C ASN A 72 20.26 -5.29 13.67
N LYS A 73 18.97 -5.01 13.47
CA LYS A 73 17.91 -6.03 13.41
C LYS A 73 17.36 -6.18 12.00
N SER A 74 16.65 -7.28 11.75
CA SER A 74 15.94 -7.53 10.50
C SER A 74 14.86 -6.46 10.26
N LEU A 75 14.65 -6.07 9.00
CA LEU A 75 13.56 -5.17 8.59
C LEU A 75 12.22 -5.87 8.83
N PHE A 76 12.12 -7.15 8.46
CA PHE A 76 10.98 -8.01 8.79
C PHE A 76 11.01 -8.47 10.25
N ASN A 77 10.99 -7.49 11.17
CA ASN A 77 10.75 -7.74 12.58
C ASN A 77 9.26 -8.06 12.85
N LYS A 78 8.95 -8.46 14.09
CA LYS A 78 7.58 -8.84 14.51
C LYS A 78 6.49 -7.83 14.08
N LYS A 79 6.77 -6.52 14.17
CA LYS A 79 5.82 -5.46 13.79
C LYS A 79 5.57 -5.46 12.28
N VAL A 80 6.63 -5.42 11.47
CA VAL A 80 6.48 -5.39 10.00
C VAL A 80 5.85 -6.69 9.49
N ILE A 81 6.25 -7.84 10.05
CA ILE A 81 5.62 -9.12 9.71
C ILE A 81 4.12 -9.09 10.03
N SER A 82 3.69 -8.55 11.18
CA SER A 82 2.26 -8.46 11.52
C SER A 82 1.45 -7.52 10.63
N GLU A 83 2.12 -6.67 9.85
CA GLU A 83 1.51 -5.77 8.87
C GLU A 83 1.46 -6.37 7.46
N ALA A 84 1.86 -7.65 7.27
CA ALA A 84 1.81 -8.28 5.95
C ALA A 84 0.38 -8.29 5.36
N GLY A 85 0.27 -7.95 4.07
CA GLY A 85 -1.00 -7.69 3.41
C GLY A 85 -1.41 -6.22 3.46
N ASN A 86 -0.71 -5.37 4.23
CA ASN A 86 -0.86 -3.91 4.21
C ASN A 86 -0.01 -3.27 3.12
N GLY A 87 -0.54 -2.19 2.52
CA GLY A 87 0.11 -1.34 1.52
C GLY A 87 1.59 -1.06 1.76
N SER A 88 1.95 -0.44 2.89
CA SER A 88 3.34 0.00 3.08
C SER A 88 4.28 -1.19 3.32
N ALA A 89 3.88 -2.17 4.13
CA ALA A 89 4.73 -3.33 4.42
C ALA A 89 5.04 -4.15 3.14
N ASP A 90 4.03 -4.37 2.29
CA ASP A 90 4.17 -5.18 1.08
C ASP A 90 5.11 -4.54 0.06
N TRP A 91 5.07 -3.22 -0.09
CA TRP A 91 5.97 -2.53 -1.02
C TRP A 91 7.40 -2.41 -0.49
N TYR A 92 7.60 -2.32 0.84
CA TYR A 92 8.93 -2.54 1.41
C TYR A 92 9.43 -3.94 1.10
N ALA A 93 8.56 -4.96 1.17
CA ALA A 93 8.93 -6.31 0.80
C ALA A 93 9.33 -6.41 -0.67
N VAL A 94 8.60 -5.73 -1.58
CA VAL A 94 8.99 -5.62 -2.99
C VAL A 94 10.37 -5.00 -3.13
N GLY A 95 10.63 -3.83 -2.53
CA GLY A 95 11.93 -3.17 -2.61
C GLY A 95 13.08 -4.03 -2.08
N LEU A 96 12.91 -4.62 -0.89
CA LEU A 96 13.90 -5.46 -0.22
C LEU A 96 14.17 -6.76 -1.00
N GLY A 97 13.10 -7.42 -1.45
CA GLY A 97 13.14 -8.61 -2.30
C GLY A 97 13.88 -8.37 -3.61
N ARG A 98 13.60 -7.25 -4.28
CA ARG A 98 14.21 -6.91 -5.57
C ARG A 98 15.66 -6.47 -5.51
N MET A 99 16.14 -6.00 -4.35
CA MET A 99 17.58 -5.84 -4.10
C MET A 99 18.25 -7.13 -3.60
N GLY A 100 17.47 -8.14 -3.19
CA GLY A 100 17.94 -9.41 -2.64
C GLY A 100 18.77 -9.23 -1.36
N TYR A 101 18.33 -8.31 -0.50
CA TYR A 101 18.94 -8.10 0.81
C TYR A 101 18.57 -9.24 1.75
N ASP A 102 19.52 -9.81 2.47
CA ASP A 102 19.24 -10.94 3.36
C ASP A 102 18.38 -10.50 4.56
N ASP A 103 17.17 -11.04 4.68
CA ASP A 103 16.20 -10.73 5.72
C ASP A 103 15.19 -11.90 5.88
N ASP A 104 14.24 -11.80 6.80
CA ASP A 104 13.32 -12.90 7.14
C ASP A 104 12.13 -13.03 6.18
N TYR A 105 12.45 -13.30 4.92
CA TYR A 105 11.49 -13.40 3.80
C TYR A 105 10.47 -14.50 4.05
N PHE A 106 10.94 -15.59 4.66
CA PHE A 106 10.13 -16.75 4.95
C PHE A 106 8.98 -16.40 5.89
N SER A 107 9.27 -15.71 6.98
CA SER A 107 8.27 -15.32 7.96
C SER A 107 7.26 -14.33 7.41
N TYR A 108 7.71 -13.40 6.55
CA TYR A 108 6.81 -12.48 5.86
C TYR A 108 5.88 -13.22 4.88
N LEU A 109 6.41 -14.15 4.07
CA LEU A 109 5.62 -15.00 3.17
C LEU A 109 4.61 -15.87 3.92
N ALA A 110 5.00 -16.46 5.06
CA ALA A 110 4.11 -17.24 5.91
C ALA A 110 2.94 -16.41 6.44
N MET A 111 3.21 -15.16 6.86
CA MET A 111 2.14 -14.26 7.28
C MET A 111 1.24 -13.82 6.12
N LEU A 112 1.80 -13.54 4.94
CA LEU A 112 1.00 -13.26 3.74
C LEU A 112 0.07 -14.43 3.40
N LYS A 113 0.58 -15.66 3.38
CA LYS A 113 -0.20 -16.89 3.16
C LYS A 113 -1.37 -16.96 4.13
N ASN A 114 -1.11 -16.74 5.41
CA ASN A 114 -2.15 -16.73 6.44
C ASN A 114 -3.18 -15.61 6.22
N PHE A 115 -2.74 -14.37 5.97
CA PHE A 115 -3.64 -13.25 5.67
C PHE A 115 -4.56 -13.60 4.50
N ILE A 116 -3.99 -14.13 3.40
CA ILE A 116 -4.76 -14.53 2.21
C ILE A 116 -5.77 -15.61 2.57
N GLN A 117 -5.39 -16.65 3.32
CA GLN A 117 -6.29 -17.73 3.73
C GLN A 117 -7.49 -17.22 4.54
N GLN A 118 -7.25 -16.33 5.51
CA GLN A 118 -8.31 -15.68 6.30
C GLN A 118 -9.23 -14.86 5.39
N ARG A 119 -8.65 -14.02 4.54
CA ARG A 119 -9.40 -13.18 3.59
C ARG A 119 -10.27 -14.02 2.65
N TYR A 120 -9.72 -15.07 2.05
CA TYR A 120 -10.43 -15.99 1.16
C TYR A 120 -11.49 -16.86 1.84
N SER A 121 -11.59 -16.83 3.17
CA SER A 121 -12.69 -17.45 3.92
C SER A 121 -13.94 -16.54 3.97
N THR A 122 -13.79 -15.26 3.58
CA THR A 122 -14.88 -14.29 3.46
C THR A 122 -15.42 -14.20 2.02
N GLU A 123 -16.64 -13.70 1.83
CA GLU A 123 -17.29 -13.60 0.51
C GLU A 123 -16.48 -12.77 -0.49
N ASP A 124 -15.98 -11.60 -0.07
CA ASP A 124 -15.24 -10.67 -0.93
C ASP A 124 -13.80 -11.11 -1.23
N LYS A 125 -13.30 -12.11 -0.50
CA LYS A 125 -11.88 -12.50 -0.46
C LYS A 125 -11.01 -11.31 0.00
N LEU A 126 -10.40 -10.58 -0.92
CA LEU A 126 -9.67 -9.32 -0.63
C LEU A 126 -10.66 -8.13 -0.71
N ASP A 127 -10.23 -6.94 -1.12
CA ASP A 127 -11.12 -5.77 -1.28
C ASP A 127 -12.03 -5.94 -2.52
N ALA A 128 -13.35 -5.83 -2.32
CA ALA A 128 -14.34 -6.07 -3.37
C ALA A 128 -14.19 -5.15 -4.62
N GLN A 129 -13.55 -3.98 -4.49
CA GLN A 129 -13.38 -3.02 -5.59
C GLN A 129 -11.92 -2.87 -6.02
N LYS A 130 -10.95 -3.02 -5.12
CA LYS A 130 -9.54 -2.73 -5.39
C LYS A 130 -8.78 -3.97 -5.86
N ALA A 131 -8.83 -4.24 -7.16
CA ALA A 131 -8.00 -5.27 -7.80
C ALA A 131 -6.49 -5.10 -7.49
N THR A 132 -6.04 -3.86 -7.27
CA THR A 132 -4.66 -3.53 -6.89
C THR A 132 -4.18 -4.19 -5.61
N GLU A 133 -5.07 -4.65 -4.72
CA GLU A 133 -4.67 -5.43 -3.55
C GLU A 133 -4.13 -6.81 -3.94
N TRP A 134 -4.80 -7.52 -4.87
CA TRP A 134 -4.27 -8.78 -5.44
C TRP A 134 -2.93 -8.55 -6.13
N HIS A 135 -2.81 -7.45 -6.88
CA HIS A 135 -1.60 -7.12 -7.63
C HIS A 135 -0.41 -6.87 -6.68
N ARG A 136 -0.60 -6.01 -5.67
CA ARG A 136 0.43 -5.69 -4.66
C ARG A 136 0.90 -6.95 -3.94
N ILE A 137 -0.02 -7.75 -3.42
CA ILE A 137 0.31 -8.97 -2.66
C ILE A 137 1.04 -9.97 -3.57
N SER A 138 0.60 -10.12 -4.83
CA SER A 138 1.23 -11.02 -5.80
C SER A 138 2.68 -10.61 -6.09
N LEU A 139 2.94 -9.31 -6.27
CA LEU A 139 4.28 -8.76 -6.49
C LEU A 139 5.16 -8.90 -5.23
N ALA A 140 4.60 -8.73 -4.04
CA ALA A 140 5.30 -8.97 -2.77
C ALA A 140 5.71 -10.44 -2.65
N ILE A 141 4.79 -11.38 -2.90
CA ILE A 141 5.08 -12.83 -2.90
C ILE A 141 6.23 -13.16 -3.86
N LEU A 142 6.16 -12.69 -5.11
CA LEU A 142 7.20 -12.92 -6.11
C LEU A 142 8.55 -12.33 -5.68
N SER A 143 8.56 -11.13 -5.11
CA SER A 143 9.79 -10.45 -4.68
C SER A 143 10.57 -11.20 -3.61
N LEU A 144 9.87 -11.97 -2.78
CA LEU A 144 10.44 -12.76 -1.70
C LEU A 144 10.69 -14.22 -2.10
N GLY A 145 10.42 -14.59 -3.36
CA GLY A 145 10.66 -15.93 -3.90
C GLY A 145 9.51 -16.93 -3.67
N GLY A 146 8.30 -16.45 -3.37
CA GLY A 146 7.09 -17.26 -3.35
C GLY A 146 6.41 -17.37 -4.72
N ASP A 147 5.31 -18.12 -4.78
CA ASP A 147 4.48 -18.30 -5.98
C ASP A 147 3.04 -17.79 -5.72
N PRO A 148 2.58 -16.71 -6.38
CA PRO A 148 1.24 -16.16 -6.18
C PRO A 148 0.12 -16.99 -6.83
N THR A 149 0.47 -18.01 -7.63
CA THR A 149 -0.50 -18.96 -8.20
C THR A 149 -0.86 -20.09 -7.24
N ASP A 150 -0.06 -20.24 -6.17
CA ASP A 150 -0.24 -21.16 -5.05
C ASP A 150 -0.02 -20.40 -3.73
N ALA A 151 -0.79 -19.33 -3.55
CA ALA A 151 -0.52 -18.36 -2.50
C ALA A 151 -0.98 -18.83 -1.10
N ALA A 152 -2.03 -19.66 -1.08
CA ALA A 152 -2.63 -20.25 0.11
C ALA A 152 -3.62 -21.36 -0.31
N VAL A 153 -4.29 -22.00 0.65
CA VAL A 153 -5.42 -22.90 0.42
C VAL A 153 -6.68 -22.30 1.07
N ASP A 154 -7.83 -22.43 0.40
CA ASP A 154 -9.12 -22.02 0.97
C ASP A 154 -9.68 -23.08 1.94
N LYS A 155 -10.84 -22.78 2.53
CA LYS A 155 -11.54 -23.66 3.49
C LYS A 155 -11.93 -25.02 2.92
N ASP A 156 -12.05 -25.13 1.60
CA ASP A 156 -12.40 -26.37 0.90
C ASP A 156 -11.14 -27.14 0.43
N GLY A 157 -9.94 -26.64 0.81
CA GLY A 157 -8.65 -27.24 0.47
C GLY A 157 -8.19 -26.95 -0.95
N LYS A 158 -8.80 -25.99 -1.65
CA LYS A 158 -8.42 -25.60 -3.00
C LYS A 158 -7.33 -24.53 -2.96
N HIS A 159 -6.34 -24.67 -3.83
CA HIS A 159 -5.26 -23.70 -4.00
C HIS A 159 -5.79 -22.34 -4.49
N ILE A 160 -5.30 -21.27 -3.87
CA ILE A 160 -5.64 -19.88 -4.17
C ILE A 160 -4.64 -19.32 -5.18
N ASN A 161 -5.15 -18.92 -6.35
CA ASN A 161 -4.38 -18.31 -7.42
C ASN A 161 -4.71 -16.81 -7.52
N LEU A 162 -3.84 -15.98 -6.94
CA LEU A 162 -4.03 -14.52 -6.93
C LEU A 162 -3.88 -13.90 -8.31
N ILE A 163 -3.07 -14.50 -9.19
CA ILE A 163 -2.89 -14.02 -10.57
C ILE A 163 -4.20 -14.15 -11.33
N ALA A 164 -4.84 -15.32 -11.26
CA ALA A 164 -6.13 -15.54 -11.91
C ALA A 164 -7.20 -14.58 -11.36
N ASP A 165 -7.41 -14.62 -10.04
CA ASP A 165 -8.49 -13.89 -9.38
C ASP A 165 -8.34 -12.37 -9.47
N GLY A 166 -7.10 -11.87 -9.41
CA GLY A 166 -6.79 -10.44 -9.44
C GLY A 166 -6.70 -9.83 -10.84
N THR A 167 -6.35 -10.63 -11.87
CA THR A 167 -6.11 -10.14 -13.23
C THR A 167 -7.17 -10.64 -14.22
N TYR A 168 -6.91 -11.71 -14.97
CA TYR A 168 -7.70 -12.13 -16.13
C TYR A 168 -9.08 -12.71 -15.78
N ASN A 169 -9.31 -13.16 -14.54
CA ASN A 169 -10.64 -13.58 -14.06
C ASN A 169 -11.31 -12.53 -13.17
N ARG A 170 -10.67 -11.37 -12.93
CA ARG A 170 -11.22 -10.34 -12.06
C ARG A 170 -12.59 -9.87 -12.53
N GLY A 171 -12.74 -9.67 -13.85
CA GLY A 171 -13.99 -9.29 -14.51
C GLY A 171 -15.17 -10.25 -14.31
N ASN A 172 -14.96 -11.46 -13.78
CA ASN A 172 -16.05 -12.37 -13.42
C ASN A 172 -16.74 -12.00 -12.11
N THR A 173 -16.07 -11.25 -11.24
CA THR A 173 -16.63 -10.81 -9.95
C THR A 173 -16.90 -9.31 -9.93
N GLU A 174 -16.03 -8.50 -10.53
CA GLU A 174 -16.17 -7.04 -10.68
C GLU A 174 -15.14 -6.55 -11.73
N SER A 175 -15.37 -5.42 -12.40
CA SER A 175 -14.47 -4.90 -13.43
C SER A 175 -13.04 -4.75 -12.93
N LEU A 176 -12.06 -5.21 -13.71
CA LEU A 176 -10.64 -4.97 -13.43
C LEU A 176 -10.33 -3.48 -13.30
N GLY A 177 -11.05 -2.63 -14.05
CA GLY A 177 -10.91 -1.17 -14.03
C GLY A 177 -11.75 -0.44 -12.99
N SER A 178 -12.31 -1.12 -11.98
CA SER A 178 -13.19 -0.47 -10.98
C SER A 178 -12.51 0.64 -10.18
N GLN A 179 -11.18 0.58 -10.05
CA GLN A 179 -10.36 1.63 -9.45
C GLN A 179 -9.76 2.59 -10.50
N GLY A 180 -10.45 2.77 -11.62
CA GLY A 180 -9.92 3.49 -12.78
C GLY A 180 -8.79 2.71 -13.47
N ILE A 181 -7.94 3.44 -14.21
CA ILE A 181 -6.86 2.84 -15.01
C ILE A 181 -5.85 2.04 -14.17
N ASN A 182 -5.73 2.33 -12.87
CA ASN A 182 -4.82 1.64 -11.96
C ASN A 182 -5.02 0.12 -11.93
N GLY A 183 -6.28 -0.33 -12.01
CA GLY A 183 -6.56 -1.77 -12.04
C GLY A 183 -5.99 -2.44 -13.29
N TYR A 184 -6.13 -1.81 -14.46
CA TYR A 184 -5.53 -2.30 -15.71
C TYR A 184 -4.00 -2.22 -15.71
N ILE A 185 -3.43 -1.10 -15.24
CA ILE A 185 -1.98 -0.90 -15.16
C ILE A 185 -1.32 -1.97 -14.30
N TRP A 186 -1.74 -2.08 -13.04
CA TRP A 186 -1.13 -3.03 -12.11
C TRP A 186 -1.49 -4.47 -12.46
N GLY A 187 -2.66 -4.71 -13.06
CA GLY A 187 -3.04 -6.03 -13.57
C GLY A 187 -2.12 -6.49 -14.69
N LEU A 188 -1.76 -5.60 -15.62
CA LEU A 188 -0.80 -5.91 -16.68
C LEU A 188 0.60 -6.15 -16.12
N ILE A 189 1.08 -5.29 -15.19
CA ILE A 189 2.36 -5.47 -14.50
C ILE A 189 2.41 -6.83 -13.80
N THR A 190 1.39 -7.19 -13.04
CA THR A 190 1.31 -8.47 -12.31
C THR A 190 1.23 -9.67 -13.25
N LEU A 191 0.44 -9.57 -14.33
CA LEU A 191 0.34 -10.62 -15.33
C LEU A 191 1.68 -10.85 -16.06
N ASP A 192 2.41 -9.77 -16.32
CA ASP A 192 3.69 -9.83 -17.01
C ASP A 192 4.86 -10.12 -16.06
N ALA A 193 4.66 -10.05 -14.75
CA ALA A 193 5.71 -10.27 -13.75
C ALA A 193 6.47 -11.59 -13.92
N MET A 194 5.76 -12.62 -14.38
CA MET A 194 6.32 -13.91 -14.80
C MET A 194 5.88 -14.30 -16.21
N ARG A 195 5.32 -13.38 -17.02
CA ARG A 195 4.72 -13.68 -18.34
C ARG A 195 3.68 -14.80 -18.23
N TYR A 196 2.69 -14.59 -17.36
CA TYR A 196 1.69 -15.60 -17.04
C TYR A 196 0.78 -15.91 -18.24
N THR A 197 0.46 -17.19 -18.41
CA THR A 197 -0.50 -17.63 -19.42
C THR A 197 -1.91 -17.18 -19.08
N VAL A 198 -2.60 -16.57 -20.05
CA VAL A 198 -4.03 -16.23 -19.94
C VAL A 198 -4.88 -17.28 -20.67
N PRO A 199 -5.78 -18.00 -19.98
CA PRO A 199 -6.70 -18.94 -20.62
C PRO A 199 -7.69 -18.27 -21.60
N GLU A 200 -8.12 -19.00 -22.64
CA GLU A 200 -9.00 -18.47 -23.70
C GLU A 200 -10.37 -17.95 -23.19
N ASN A 201 -10.90 -18.53 -22.10
CA ASN A 201 -12.21 -18.17 -21.53
C ASN A 201 -12.11 -17.18 -20.36
N SER A 202 -11.01 -16.44 -20.27
CA SER A 202 -10.83 -15.42 -19.24
C SER A 202 -11.71 -14.20 -19.51
N ALA A 203 -12.09 -13.47 -18.46
CA ALA A 203 -12.89 -12.25 -18.59
C ALA A 203 -12.12 -11.13 -19.31
N ASP A 204 -10.83 -11.01 -19.00
CA ASP A 204 -9.91 -10.07 -19.61
C ASP A 204 -8.73 -10.84 -20.25
N THR A 205 -8.27 -10.37 -21.40
CA THR A 205 -7.04 -10.84 -22.05
C THR A 205 -5.95 -9.79 -21.91
N ARG A 206 -4.69 -10.19 -22.12
CA ARG A 206 -3.58 -9.24 -22.14
C ARG A 206 -3.81 -8.12 -23.17
N ASP A 207 -4.31 -8.45 -24.36
CA ASP A 207 -4.63 -7.45 -25.38
C ASP A 207 -5.79 -6.55 -24.97
N SER A 208 -6.83 -7.06 -24.31
CA SER A 208 -7.92 -6.21 -23.82
C SER A 208 -7.45 -5.25 -22.73
N ILE A 209 -6.56 -5.70 -21.83
CA ILE A 209 -5.96 -4.86 -20.79
C ILE A 209 -5.07 -3.78 -21.42
N ILE A 210 -4.19 -4.12 -22.35
CA ILE A 210 -3.36 -3.14 -23.08
C ILE A 210 -4.24 -2.11 -23.77
N GLN A 211 -5.27 -2.56 -24.50
CA GLN A 211 -6.20 -1.67 -25.18
C GLN A 211 -6.90 -0.72 -24.19
N LYS A 212 -7.33 -1.20 -23.02
CA LYS A 212 -7.95 -0.37 -21.99
C LYS A 212 -7.00 0.68 -21.42
N VAL A 213 -5.72 0.36 -21.25
CA VAL A 213 -4.71 1.36 -20.87
C VAL A 213 -4.58 2.42 -21.96
N LEU A 214 -4.42 2.01 -23.23
CA LEU A 214 -4.28 2.93 -24.37
C LEU A 214 -5.50 3.84 -24.56
N GLU A 215 -6.72 3.31 -24.35
CA GLU A 215 -7.99 4.08 -24.40
C GLU A 215 -8.05 5.21 -23.35
N ASN A 216 -7.28 5.13 -22.27
CA ASN A 216 -7.23 6.17 -21.25
C ASN A 216 -6.12 7.22 -21.50
N GLN A 217 -5.39 7.14 -22.62
CA GLN A 217 -4.44 8.19 -22.99
C GLN A 217 -5.17 9.46 -23.43
N GLN A 218 -4.80 10.58 -22.81
CA GLN A 218 -5.36 11.89 -23.08
C GLN A 218 -4.72 12.55 -24.30
N SER A 219 -5.36 13.62 -24.80
CA SER A 219 -4.85 14.41 -25.94
C SER A 219 -3.46 15.03 -25.69
N SER A 220 -3.08 15.24 -24.43
CA SER A 220 -1.74 15.68 -24.02
C SER A 220 -0.66 14.62 -24.21
N GLY A 221 -1.04 13.36 -24.46
CA GLY A 221 -0.13 12.20 -24.45
C GLY A 221 0.03 11.54 -23.09
N ALA A 222 -0.45 12.17 -22.02
CA ALA A 222 -0.40 11.63 -20.66
C ALA A 222 -1.59 10.72 -20.34
N PHE A 223 -1.55 10.10 -19.18
CA PHE A 223 -2.64 9.32 -18.61
C PHE A 223 -3.18 9.98 -17.35
N SER A 224 -4.43 9.69 -17.05
CA SER A 224 -5.20 10.20 -15.91
C SER A 224 -5.84 9.03 -15.17
N LEU A 225 -6.05 9.14 -13.86
CA LEU A 225 -6.62 8.04 -13.07
C LEU A 225 -8.02 7.61 -13.57
N ASN A 226 -8.88 8.60 -13.82
CA ASN A 226 -10.30 8.41 -14.15
C ASN A 226 -10.77 9.14 -15.42
N GLY A 227 -9.84 9.61 -16.26
CA GLY A 227 -10.18 10.29 -17.52
C GLY A 227 -10.19 11.83 -17.45
N ASP A 228 -9.95 12.42 -16.27
CA ASP A 228 -9.98 13.87 -16.06
C ASP A 228 -8.60 14.52 -16.29
N ASP A 229 -7.85 14.75 -15.22
CA ASP A 229 -6.57 15.44 -15.26
C ASP A 229 -5.41 14.49 -15.48
N ALA A 230 -4.56 14.84 -16.46
CA ALA A 230 -3.30 14.16 -16.70
C ALA A 230 -2.40 14.24 -15.47
N ASP A 231 -1.84 13.11 -15.07
CA ASP A 231 -1.03 12.99 -13.87
C ASP A 231 0.32 12.34 -14.15
N VAL A 232 1.37 12.82 -13.48
CA VAL A 232 2.74 12.33 -13.64
C VAL A 232 2.86 10.87 -13.18
N ASP A 233 2.26 10.54 -12.03
CA ASP A 233 2.39 9.21 -11.42
C ASP A 233 1.63 8.18 -12.26
N ILE A 234 0.38 8.48 -12.63
CA ILE A 234 -0.42 7.60 -13.51
C ILE A 234 0.26 7.41 -14.86
N THR A 235 0.82 8.47 -15.44
CA THR A 235 1.54 8.39 -16.73
C THR A 235 2.78 7.50 -16.60
N ALA A 236 3.56 7.65 -15.54
CA ALA A 236 4.73 6.82 -15.29
C ALA A 236 4.34 5.35 -15.07
N MET A 237 3.32 5.07 -14.24
CA MET A 237 2.87 3.70 -14.01
C MET A 237 2.30 3.05 -15.29
N ALA A 238 1.59 3.80 -16.14
CA ALA A 238 1.12 3.32 -17.43
C ALA A 238 2.29 2.95 -18.36
N LEU A 239 3.35 3.78 -18.40
CA LEU A 239 4.58 3.47 -19.13
C LEU A 239 5.27 2.21 -18.59
N THR A 240 5.34 2.05 -17.27
CA THR A 240 5.86 0.83 -16.63
C THR A 240 5.12 -0.43 -17.09
N ALA A 241 3.79 -0.37 -17.20
CA ALA A 241 2.96 -1.48 -17.66
C ALA A 241 3.09 -1.75 -19.18
N LEU A 242 3.25 -0.70 -19.98
CA LEU A 242 3.35 -0.80 -21.44
C LEU A 242 4.76 -1.16 -21.93
N ALA A 243 5.80 -0.95 -21.12
CA ALA A 243 7.19 -1.16 -21.50
C ALA A 243 7.51 -2.54 -22.13
N PRO A 244 6.96 -3.68 -21.65
CA PRO A 244 7.18 -4.99 -22.29
C PRO A 244 6.73 -5.07 -23.75
N TYR A 245 5.86 -4.15 -24.20
CA TYR A 245 5.26 -4.12 -25.54
C TYR A 245 5.81 -3.00 -26.42
N TYR A 246 6.71 -2.16 -25.91
CA TYR A 246 7.26 -1.01 -26.64
C TYR A 246 7.94 -1.41 -27.96
N ASN A 247 8.55 -2.61 -28.02
CA ASN A 247 9.21 -3.15 -29.21
C ASN A 247 8.29 -4.02 -30.09
N SER A 248 6.97 -3.97 -29.88
CA SER A 248 5.97 -4.66 -30.69
C SER A 248 5.40 -3.73 -31.77
N GLU A 249 5.31 -4.22 -33.01
CA GLU A 249 4.60 -3.49 -34.10
C GLU A 249 3.10 -3.83 -34.15
N GLN A 250 2.56 -4.44 -33.09
CA GLN A 250 1.13 -4.69 -32.98
C GLN A 250 0.37 -3.35 -32.91
N SER A 251 -0.69 -3.26 -33.72
CA SER A 251 -1.57 -2.10 -33.77
C SER A 251 -2.86 -2.37 -33.00
N TYR A 252 -3.30 -1.38 -32.23
CA TYR A 252 -4.55 -1.37 -31.48
C TYR A 252 -5.47 -0.29 -32.06
N PHE A 253 -6.76 -0.59 -32.17
CA PHE A 253 -7.76 0.38 -32.60
C PHE A 253 -8.30 1.14 -31.37
N VAL A 254 -7.92 2.40 -31.23
CA VAL A 254 -8.19 3.25 -30.07
C VAL A 254 -8.65 4.61 -30.57
N HIS A 255 -9.76 5.13 -30.03
CA HIS A 255 -10.33 6.44 -30.38
C HIS A 255 -10.42 6.69 -31.90
N GLU A 256 -10.98 5.72 -32.62
CA GLU A 256 -11.16 5.78 -34.09
C GLU A 256 -9.87 5.77 -34.92
N SER A 257 -8.73 5.45 -34.30
CA SER A 257 -7.42 5.41 -34.96
C SER A 257 -6.63 4.15 -34.62
N ASN A 258 -5.71 3.75 -35.49
CA ASN A 258 -4.78 2.66 -35.25
C ASN A 258 -3.47 3.23 -34.70
N LEU A 259 -3.02 2.72 -33.55
CA LEU A 259 -1.74 3.10 -32.95
C LEU A 259 -1.03 1.90 -32.34
N THR A 260 0.30 1.96 -32.30
CA THR A 260 1.13 0.99 -31.58
C THR A 260 1.35 1.43 -30.14
N VAL A 261 1.77 0.50 -29.27
CA VAL A 261 2.16 0.85 -27.90
C VAL A 261 3.30 1.88 -27.91
N ARG A 262 4.26 1.78 -28.85
CA ARG A 262 5.34 2.76 -29.00
C ARG A 262 4.81 4.17 -29.27
N ASP A 263 3.85 4.34 -30.17
CA ASP A 263 3.27 5.67 -30.47
C ASP A 263 2.63 6.31 -29.24
N SER A 264 2.02 5.51 -28.37
CA SER A 264 1.45 5.98 -27.10
C SER A 264 2.55 6.29 -26.09
N ALA A 265 3.51 5.39 -25.91
CA ALA A 265 4.62 5.56 -24.97
C ALA A 265 5.49 6.79 -25.30
N ASP A 266 5.78 7.05 -26.57
CA ASP A 266 6.60 8.20 -27.00
C ASP A 266 5.94 9.53 -26.60
N LYS A 267 4.61 9.65 -26.76
CA LYS A 267 3.86 10.84 -26.34
C LYS A 267 3.87 11.02 -24.82
N ALA A 268 3.75 9.93 -24.07
CA ALA A 268 3.80 9.95 -22.61
C ALA A 268 5.20 10.32 -22.09
N VAL A 269 6.26 9.81 -22.72
CA VAL A 269 7.65 10.21 -22.41
C VAL A 269 7.88 11.68 -22.72
N GLU A 270 7.38 12.19 -23.85
CA GLU A 270 7.44 13.61 -24.18
C GLU A 270 6.72 14.48 -23.13
N TYR A 271 5.54 14.04 -22.67
CA TYR A 271 4.82 14.71 -21.59
C TYR A 271 5.65 14.76 -20.30
N LEU A 272 6.20 13.63 -19.86
CA LEU A 272 7.03 13.57 -18.65
C LEU A 272 8.27 14.45 -18.77
N SER A 273 8.95 14.43 -19.92
CA SER A 273 10.09 15.33 -20.17
C SER A 273 9.72 16.80 -20.05
N LYS A 274 8.51 17.21 -20.45
CA LYS A 274 8.03 18.60 -20.29
C LYS A 274 7.58 18.92 -18.86
N ALA A 275 7.09 17.93 -18.12
CA ALA A 275 6.61 18.09 -16.75
C ALA A 275 7.75 18.17 -15.71
N GLN A 276 8.96 17.72 -16.05
CA GLN A 276 10.13 17.79 -15.18
C GLN A 276 10.52 19.25 -14.89
N GLY A 277 10.69 19.59 -13.61
CA GLY A 277 11.14 20.91 -13.17
C GLY A 277 12.64 21.14 -13.35
N ASP A 278 13.09 22.39 -13.19
CA ASP A 278 14.49 22.82 -13.34
C ASP A 278 15.45 22.18 -12.32
N ASP A 279 14.93 21.61 -11.24
CA ASP A 279 15.70 20.85 -10.24
C ASP A 279 15.72 19.34 -10.51
N GLY A 280 15.18 18.91 -11.64
CA GLY A 280 15.10 17.52 -12.05
C GLY A 280 13.95 16.72 -11.44
N GLY A 281 13.20 17.29 -10.48
CA GLY A 281 12.06 16.64 -9.84
C GLY A 281 10.72 16.89 -10.55
N PHE A 282 9.64 16.39 -9.94
CA PHE A 282 8.28 16.45 -10.48
C PHE A 282 7.27 16.98 -9.47
N THR A 283 6.18 17.53 -10.00
CA THR A 283 5.00 17.97 -9.25
C THR A 283 3.80 17.14 -9.68
N SER A 284 3.07 16.60 -8.71
CA SER A 284 1.78 15.94 -8.91
C SER A 284 0.82 16.45 -7.85
N TRP A 285 -0.47 16.59 -8.21
CA TRP A 285 -1.51 17.14 -7.34
C TRP A 285 -1.16 18.50 -6.71
N GLY A 286 -0.37 19.31 -7.42
CA GLY A 286 0.06 20.64 -6.97
C GLY A 286 1.21 20.65 -5.95
N ILE A 287 1.73 19.48 -5.56
CA ILE A 287 2.84 19.35 -4.61
C ILE A 287 4.04 18.71 -5.31
N LYS A 288 5.19 19.37 -5.18
CA LYS A 288 6.47 18.78 -5.60
C LYS A 288 6.86 17.72 -4.58
N ASN A 289 7.03 16.48 -5.05
CA ASN A 289 7.19 15.34 -4.14
C ASN A 289 8.22 14.31 -4.62
N CYS A 290 8.61 13.42 -3.70
CA CYS A 290 9.58 12.36 -3.91
C CYS A 290 9.03 11.23 -4.80
N GLU A 291 7.79 10.84 -4.54
CA GLU A 291 7.08 9.71 -5.13
C GLU A 291 6.97 9.84 -6.66
N SER A 292 6.60 11.02 -7.17
CA SER A 292 6.52 11.27 -8.61
C SER A 292 7.86 11.11 -9.31
N SER A 293 8.94 11.57 -8.69
CA SER A 293 10.29 11.39 -9.24
C SER A 293 10.69 9.91 -9.25
N ALA A 294 10.30 9.15 -8.21
CA ALA A 294 10.52 7.71 -8.12
C ALA A 294 9.75 6.94 -9.21
N GLN A 295 8.47 7.26 -9.44
CA GLN A 295 7.65 6.62 -10.49
C GLN A 295 8.24 6.83 -11.88
N VAL A 296 8.59 8.08 -12.22
CA VAL A 296 9.19 8.40 -13.52
C VAL A 296 10.52 7.66 -13.72
N MET A 297 11.35 7.58 -12.68
CA MET A 297 12.60 6.83 -12.76
C MET A 297 12.37 5.33 -13.04
N VAL A 298 11.38 4.70 -12.41
CA VAL A 298 10.99 3.30 -12.69
C VAL A 298 10.49 3.15 -14.14
N ALA A 299 9.64 4.06 -14.60
CA ALA A 299 9.09 4.03 -15.96
C ALA A 299 10.20 4.07 -17.02
N LEU A 300 11.14 5.00 -16.89
CA LEU A 300 12.25 5.13 -17.84
C LEU A 300 13.18 3.90 -17.82
N CYS A 301 13.54 3.41 -16.63
CA CYS A 301 14.33 2.18 -16.50
C CYS A 301 13.66 1.00 -17.20
N ASN A 302 12.34 0.86 -17.05
CA ASN A 302 11.56 -0.21 -17.68
C ASN A 302 11.48 -0.08 -19.20
N LEU A 303 11.41 1.15 -19.73
CA LEU A 303 11.45 1.44 -21.16
C LEU A 303 12.85 1.31 -21.79
N GLY A 304 13.89 1.11 -20.98
CA GLY A 304 15.26 1.10 -21.46
C GLY A 304 15.85 2.50 -21.71
N ILE A 305 15.23 3.55 -21.18
CA ILE A 305 15.69 4.94 -21.26
C ILE A 305 16.53 5.26 -20.02
N ASP A 306 17.73 5.81 -20.22
CA ASP A 306 18.62 6.18 -19.11
C ASP A 306 18.11 7.44 -18.38
N PRO A 307 17.62 7.34 -17.12
CA PRO A 307 17.05 8.48 -16.41
C PRO A 307 18.10 9.50 -15.94
N VAL A 308 19.40 9.17 -16.03
CA VAL A 308 20.52 10.02 -15.59
C VAL A 308 21.09 10.81 -16.78
N ASN A 309 21.20 10.17 -17.95
CA ASN A 309 21.94 10.71 -19.10
C ASN A 309 21.09 11.04 -20.34
N ASP A 310 19.81 10.66 -20.40
CA ASP A 310 18.97 11.02 -21.53
C ASP A 310 18.71 12.54 -21.55
N GLU A 311 19.13 13.21 -22.61
CA GLU A 311 19.05 14.68 -22.75
C GLU A 311 17.64 15.24 -22.56
N ARG A 312 16.60 14.45 -22.87
CA ARG A 312 15.21 14.88 -22.67
C ARG A 312 14.90 15.12 -21.18
N PHE A 313 15.62 14.45 -20.28
CA PHE A 313 15.41 14.47 -18.83
C PHE A 313 16.50 15.23 -18.06
N ILE A 314 17.27 16.09 -18.74
CA ILE A 314 18.23 17.00 -18.13
C ILE A 314 17.67 18.43 -18.20
N LYS A 315 17.30 19.01 -17.06
CA LYS A 315 16.74 20.37 -16.95
C LYS A 315 17.66 21.24 -16.11
N ASN A 316 18.12 22.36 -16.67
CA ASN A 316 19.06 23.27 -16.01
C ASN A 316 20.29 22.54 -15.40
N GLY A 317 20.75 21.48 -16.08
CA GLY A 317 21.86 20.63 -15.63
C GLY A 317 21.47 19.49 -14.68
N ASN A 318 20.26 19.47 -14.13
CA ASN A 318 19.80 18.45 -13.19
C ASN A 318 19.04 17.32 -13.90
N ASN A 319 19.27 16.08 -13.47
CA ASN A 319 18.55 14.90 -13.95
C ASN A 319 17.52 14.40 -12.92
N ILE A 320 16.82 13.31 -13.24
CA ILE A 320 15.78 12.74 -12.36
C ILE A 320 16.36 12.26 -11.04
N LEU A 321 17.57 11.71 -11.05
CA LEU A 321 18.23 11.23 -9.83
C LEU A 321 18.56 12.41 -8.89
N ASP A 322 19.01 13.55 -9.42
CA ASP A 322 19.16 14.78 -8.64
C ASP A 322 17.82 15.21 -8.02
N GLY A 323 16.76 15.18 -8.84
CA GLY A 323 15.38 15.47 -8.44
C GLY A 323 14.82 14.53 -7.36
N LEU A 324 15.22 13.26 -7.33
CA LEU A 324 14.86 12.32 -6.26
C LEU A 324 15.72 12.56 -5.01
N MET A 325 17.04 12.70 -5.18
CA MET A 325 18.00 12.74 -4.07
C MET A 325 17.88 14.00 -3.21
N GLN A 326 17.26 15.07 -3.70
CA GLN A 326 16.95 16.25 -2.88
C GLN A 326 16.03 15.94 -1.69
N TYR A 327 15.20 14.89 -1.78
CA TYR A 327 14.26 14.50 -0.71
C TYR A 327 14.87 13.58 0.36
N LYS A 328 16.11 13.14 0.17
CA LYS A 328 16.84 12.37 1.19
C LYS A 328 17.07 13.25 2.42
N VAL A 329 16.71 12.75 3.60
CA VAL A 329 16.94 13.43 4.88
C VAL A 329 18.07 12.76 5.68
N ASP A 330 18.62 13.48 6.68
CA ASP A 330 19.84 13.08 7.42
C ASP A 330 19.80 11.69 8.06
N ASN A 331 18.60 11.20 8.41
CA ASN A 331 18.44 9.90 9.06
C ASN A 331 18.44 8.71 8.09
N GLY A 332 18.57 8.95 6.78
CA GLY A 332 18.60 7.94 5.72
C GLY A 332 17.28 7.72 4.99
N GLY A 333 16.16 8.17 5.55
CA GLY A 333 14.85 8.14 4.88
C GLY A 333 14.69 9.27 3.86
N PHE A 334 13.53 9.30 3.22
CA PHE A 334 13.12 10.32 2.26
C PHE A 334 11.85 11.01 2.75
N THR A 335 11.78 12.33 2.59
CA THR A 335 10.57 13.08 2.87
C THR A 335 9.62 13.06 1.66
N HIS A 336 8.32 13.13 1.92
CA HIS A 336 7.32 13.30 0.87
C HIS A 336 7.54 14.62 0.12
N SER A 337 7.61 15.71 0.87
CA SER A 337 7.87 17.06 0.36
C SER A 337 8.54 17.92 1.43
N TYR A 338 9.16 19.03 1.01
CA TYR A 338 9.56 20.11 1.92
C TYR A 338 8.49 21.18 2.08
N ASP A 339 7.46 21.14 1.23
CA ASP A 339 6.28 21.99 1.34
C ASP A 339 5.18 21.29 2.15
N GLU A 340 4.31 22.08 2.78
CA GLU A 340 3.15 21.58 3.51
C GLU A 340 2.06 21.10 2.54
N ASP A 341 1.76 19.80 2.59
CA ASP A 341 0.63 19.21 1.89
C ASP A 341 -0.61 19.23 2.79
N LYS A 342 -1.58 20.07 2.44
CA LYS A 342 -2.83 20.24 3.21
C LYS A 342 -3.79 19.07 3.03
N ASP A 343 -3.69 18.36 1.90
CA ASP A 343 -4.52 17.22 1.59
C ASP A 343 -3.93 15.93 2.18
N ASN A 344 -2.65 15.96 2.58
CA ASN A 344 -1.98 14.91 3.33
C ASN A 344 -1.34 15.41 4.66
N PRO A 345 -2.15 15.74 5.68
CA PRO A 345 -1.65 16.25 6.97
C PRO A 345 -0.80 15.22 7.74
N SER A 346 -0.77 13.96 7.30
CA SER A 346 0.09 12.92 7.88
C SER A 346 1.55 13.03 7.40
N ALA A 347 1.80 13.69 6.27
CA ALA A 347 3.13 13.97 5.77
C ALA A 347 3.70 15.23 6.43
N SER A 348 4.73 15.06 7.27
CA SER A 348 5.43 16.19 7.88
C SER A 348 6.55 16.69 6.95
N PRO A 349 6.54 17.98 6.55
CA PRO A 349 7.56 18.53 5.65
C PRO A 349 8.99 18.36 6.16
N GLY A 350 9.89 17.89 5.28
CA GLY A 350 11.30 17.67 5.62
C GLY A 350 11.54 16.55 6.65
N LYS A 351 10.53 15.74 6.96
CA LYS A 351 10.66 14.52 7.79
C LYS A 351 10.53 13.28 6.91
N ALA A 352 11.29 12.25 7.27
CA ALA A 352 11.20 10.97 6.59
C ALA A 352 9.75 10.45 6.64
N ASN A 353 9.25 10.00 5.50
CA ASN A 353 7.93 9.42 5.31
C ASN A 353 8.09 7.98 4.81
N SER A 354 7.24 7.07 5.31
CA SER A 354 7.33 5.64 4.98
C SER A 354 7.12 5.37 3.49
N MET A 355 6.10 5.98 2.87
CA MET A 355 5.80 5.80 1.45
C MET A 355 6.85 6.45 0.56
N ALA A 356 7.27 7.69 0.85
CA ALA A 356 8.33 8.35 0.09
C ALA A 356 9.64 7.53 0.10
N SER A 357 10.03 7.03 1.27
CA SER A 357 11.24 6.21 1.44
C SER A 357 11.14 4.86 0.73
N GLU A 358 9.96 4.24 0.74
CA GLU A 358 9.67 2.99 0.04
C GLU A 358 9.74 3.15 -1.48
N GLN A 359 9.13 4.21 -2.02
CA GLN A 359 9.19 4.50 -3.46
C GLN A 359 10.60 4.92 -3.90
N ALA A 360 11.31 5.69 -3.07
CA ALA A 360 12.73 5.96 -3.29
C ALA A 360 13.56 4.65 -3.30
N LEU A 361 13.28 3.71 -2.38
CA LEU A 361 13.99 2.44 -2.32
C LEU A 361 13.82 1.64 -3.61
N TYR A 362 12.60 1.30 -4.02
CA TYR A 362 12.43 0.45 -5.19
C TYR A 362 12.81 1.14 -6.50
N SER A 363 12.72 2.48 -6.57
CA SER A 363 13.15 3.22 -7.76
C SER A 363 14.67 3.23 -7.89
N LEU A 364 15.42 3.46 -6.81
CA LEU A 364 16.88 3.34 -6.80
C LEU A 364 17.33 1.90 -7.10
N VAL A 365 16.59 0.89 -6.62
CA VAL A 365 16.79 -0.51 -7.03
C VAL A 365 16.55 -0.69 -8.52
N SER A 366 15.50 -0.11 -9.09
CA SER A 366 15.24 -0.13 -10.54
C SER A 366 16.39 0.48 -11.33
N LEU A 367 16.91 1.64 -10.91
CA LEU A 367 18.06 2.29 -11.52
C LEU A 367 19.31 1.42 -11.44
N TYR A 368 19.59 0.85 -10.26
CA TYR A 368 20.75 -0.02 -10.07
C TYR A 368 20.66 -1.25 -11.00
N ARG A 369 19.48 -1.86 -11.12
CA ARG A 369 19.22 -3.00 -12.01
C ARG A 369 19.42 -2.62 -13.48
N PHE A 370 18.93 -1.45 -13.89
CA PHE A 370 19.14 -0.90 -15.23
C PHE A 370 20.63 -0.70 -15.54
N GLN A 371 21.37 -0.04 -14.65
CA GLN A 371 22.81 0.25 -14.82
C GLN A 371 23.70 -1.01 -14.77
N THR A 372 23.17 -2.12 -14.26
CA THR A 372 23.88 -3.41 -14.16
C THR A 372 23.35 -4.48 -15.13
N ASN A 373 22.52 -4.08 -16.11
CA ASN A 373 21.92 -4.95 -17.12
C ASN A 373 21.20 -6.17 -16.51
N LEU A 374 20.52 -5.97 -15.38
CA LEU A 374 19.59 -6.93 -14.80
C LEU A 374 18.19 -6.70 -15.38
N ARG A 375 17.31 -7.69 -15.23
CA ARG A 375 15.90 -7.54 -15.59
C ARG A 375 15.25 -6.37 -14.84
N SER A 376 14.23 -5.78 -15.44
CA SER A 376 13.52 -4.63 -14.86
C SER A 376 12.90 -4.94 -13.49
N LEU A 377 12.48 -3.90 -12.76
CA LEU A 377 12.03 -4.04 -11.37
C LEU A 377 10.95 -5.11 -11.19
N PHE A 378 9.98 -5.16 -12.11
CA PHE A 378 8.83 -6.07 -12.04
C PHE A 378 8.94 -7.30 -12.94
N ASP A 379 10.08 -7.60 -13.56
CA ASP A 379 10.31 -8.88 -14.24
C ASP A 379 11.03 -9.84 -13.27
N PHE A 380 10.26 -10.77 -12.68
CA PHE A 380 10.71 -11.70 -11.63
C PHE A 380 11.21 -13.04 -12.20
N ARG A 381 11.24 -13.19 -13.52
CA ARG A 381 11.80 -14.37 -14.17
C ARG A 381 13.29 -14.50 -13.86
N PRO A 382 13.87 -15.70 -14.06
CA PRO A 382 15.32 -15.87 -13.96
C PRO A 382 16.06 -14.86 -14.82
N GLU A 383 17.11 -14.25 -14.28
CA GLU A 383 17.92 -13.25 -15.00
C GLU A 383 18.40 -13.77 -16.36
N MET A 384 18.52 -12.85 -17.33
CA MET A 384 19.07 -13.19 -18.64
C MET A 384 20.45 -13.84 -18.48
N THR A 385 20.67 -14.92 -19.23
CA THR A 385 21.98 -15.56 -19.31
C THR A 385 23.02 -14.60 -19.89
N LYS A 386 24.30 -14.84 -19.60
CA LYS A 386 25.40 -14.07 -20.18
C LYS A 386 25.32 -14.01 -21.72
N ALA A 387 25.02 -15.14 -22.36
CA ALA A 387 24.89 -15.23 -23.80
C ALA A 387 23.74 -14.38 -24.36
N GLN A 388 22.59 -14.34 -23.68
CA GLN A 388 21.47 -13.47 -24.07
C GLN A 388 21.85 -11.99 -23.95
N LYS A 389 22.50 -11.59 -22.86
CA LYS A 389 22.97 -10.20 -22.67
C LYS A 389 23.98 -9.80 -23.75
N GLU A 390 24.99 -10.62 -24.01
CA GLU A 390 25.99 -10.40 -25.07
C GLU A 390 25.34 -10.33 -26.46
N GLN A 391 24.29 -11.13 -26.71
CA GLN A 391 23.57 -11.11 -27.98
C GLN A 391 22.75 -9.82 -28.17
N ILE A 392 22.08 -9.34 -27.12
CA ILE A 392 21.33 -8.08 -27.13
C ILE A 392 22.28 -6.90 -27.29
N GLU A 393 23.32 -6.80 -26.46
CA GLU A 393 24.31 -5.71 -26.50
C GLU A 393 24.95 -5.60 -27.89
N LYS A 394 25.39 -6.72 -28.47
CA LYS A 394 25.94 -6.74 -29.82
C LYS A 394 24.93 -6.27 -30.88
N LEU A 395 23.66 -6.62 -30.74
CA LEU A 395 22.62 -6.16 -31.66
C LEU A 395 22.39 -4.66 -31.50
N GLU A 396 22.36 -4.14 -30.28
CA GLU A 396 22.22 -2.71 -30.00
C GLU A 396 23.38 -1.91 -30.61
N ASP A 397 24.62 -2.34 -30.40
CA ASP A 397 25.81 -1.73 -31.02
C ASP A 397 25.71 -1.70 -32.55
N ASN A 398 25.26 -2.81 -33.15
CA ASN A 398 25.08 -2.91 -34.59
C ASN A 398 23.95 -2.02 -35.12
N ILE A 399 22.87 -1.82 -34.35
CA ILE A 399 21.78 -0.90 -34.68
C ILE A 399 22.27 0.55 -34.61
N ASP A 400 23.10 0.89 -33.63
CA ASP A 400 23.67 2.23 -33.50
C ASP A 400 24.69 2.56 -34.60
N ALA A 401 25.43 1.56 -35.08
CA ALA A 401 26.36 1.66 -36.19
C ALA A 401 25.72 1.37 -37.57
N MET A 402 24.40 1.19 -37.63
CA MET A 402 23.67 0.77 -38.83
C MET A 402 23.82 1.76 -39.99
N SER A 403 24.14 1.26 -41.18
CA SER A 403 23.98 2.02 -42.43
C SER A 403 22.53 2.00 -42.91
N GLU A 404 22.03 3.15 -43.36
CA GLU A 404 20.67 3.27 -43.90
C GLU A 404 20.56 2.74 -45.34
N ASP A 405 20.88 1.46 -45.54
CA ASP A 405 20.63 0.72 -46.79
C ASP A 405 19.80 -0.56 -46.54
N TYR A 406 19.07 -1.00 -47.56
CA TYR A 406 18.13 -2.12 -47.47
C TYR A 406 18.79 -3.42 -46.97
N GLY A 407 19.99 -3.74 -47.44
CA GLY A 407 20.67 -4.98 -47.09
C GLY A 407 21.10 -5.01 -45.62
N SER A 408 21.64 -3.89 -45.13
CA SER A 408 22.05 -3.74 -43.74
C SER A 408 20.87 -3.77 -42.78
N VAL A 409 19.79 -3.03 -43.08
CA VAL A 409 18.57 -3.02 -42.25
C VAL A 409 17.90 -4.40 -42.23
N GLN A 410 17.80 -5.08 -43.38
CA GLN A 410 17.23 -6.43 -43.43
C GLN A 410 18.05 -7.42 -42.58
N LYS A 411 19.39 -7.38 -42.69
CA LYS A 411 20.26 -8.24 -41.89
C LYS A 411 20.08 -8.02 -40.39
N LEU A 412 20.01 -6.76 -39.94
CA LEU A 412 19.79 -6.43 -38.52
C LEU A 412 18.40 -6.85 -38.04
N PHE A 413 17.38 -6.75 -38.91
CA PHE A 413 16.07 -7.29 -38.59
C PHE A 413 16.09 -8.82 -38.43
N GLU A 414 16.82 -9.54 -39.28
CA GLU A 414 17.02 -10.99 -39.12
C GLU A 414 17.79 -11.34 -37.84
N GLU A 415 18.74 -10.50 -37.41
CA GLU A 415 19.44 -10.64 -36.12
C GLU A 415 18.48 -10.39 -34.93
N TYR A 416 17.63 -9.37 -35.01
CA TYR A 416 16.58 -9.09 -34.02
C TYR A 416 15.60 -10.26 -33.87
N LEU A 417 15.19 -10.89 -34.97
CA LEU A 417 14.28 -12.05 -34.91
C LEU A 417 14.91 -13.27 -34.21
N ARG A 418 16.24 -13.36 -34.14
CA ARG A 418 16.95 -14.42 -33.39
C ARG A 418 17.03 -14.16 -31.88
N ILE A 419 16.71 -12.95 -31.42
CA ILE A 419 16.52 -12.69 -29.99
C ILE A 419 15.23 -13.41 -29.57
N PRO A 420 15.24 -14.19 -28.47
CA PRO A 420 14.03 -14.82 -27.96
C PRO A 420 12.91 -13.78 -27.79
N VAL A 421 11.71 -14.10 -28.24
CA VAL A 421 10.61 -13.12 -28.36
C VAL A 421 10.33 -12.36 -27.06
N THR A 422 10.38 -13.02 -25.92
CA THR A 422 10.12 -12.42 -24.60
C THR A 422 11.29 -11.62 -24.02
N GLU A 423 12.45 -11.64 -24.69
CA GLU A 423 13.63 -10.82 -24.38
C GLU A 423 13.76 -9.60 -25.30
N ARG A 424 12.99 -9.55 -26.40
CA ARG A 424 13.07 -8.44 -27.36
C ARG A 424 12.71 -7.08 -26.75
N CYS A 425 11.93 -7.05 -25.67
CA CYS A 425 11.67 -5.83 -24.90
C CYS A 425 12.94 -5.19 -24.29
N TYR A 426 14.04 -5.94 -24.16
CA TYR A 426 15.32 -5.43 -23.66
C TYR A 426 16.26 -4.89 -24.75
N VAL A 427 15.86 -4.91 -26.03
CA VAL A 427 16.61 -4.25 -27.12
C VAL A 427 16.21 -2.76 -27.16
N LYS A 428 16.89 -1.93 -26.37
CA LYS A 428 16.51 -0.55 -26.01
C LYS A 428 16.42 0.38 -27.22
N ASN A 429 17.27 0.17 -28.22
CA ASN A 429 17.33 1.00 -29.43
C ASN A 429 16.59 0.42 -30.64
N TYR A 430 15.73 -0.60 -30.45
CA TYR A 430 14.96 -1.23 -31.53
C TYR A 430 14.14 -0.23 -32.35
N TRP A 431 13.65 0.86 -31.73
CA TRP A 431 12.92 1.92 -32.42
C TRP A 431 13.68 2.51 -33.62
N LYS A 432 15.03 2.58 -33.58
CA LYS A 432 15.87 3.03 -34.71
C LYS A 432 15.75 2.06 -35.89
N LEU A 433 15.82 0.77 -35.60
CA LEU A 433 15.68 -0.31 -36.57
C LEU A 433 14.25 -0.35 -37.13
N ALA A 434 13.22 -0.26 -36.29
CA ALA A 434 11.82 -0.24 -36.70
C ALA A 434 11.50 0.93 -37.65
N ASN A 435 12.00 2.13 -37.33
CA ASN A 435 11.85 3.30 -38.20
C ASN A 435 12.50 3.08 -39.58
N SER A 436 13.67 2.45 -39.60
CA SER A 436 14.39 2.12 -40.85
C SER A 436 13.69 1.04 -41.66
N ILE A 437 13.18 -0.01 -41.01
CA ILE A 437 12.34 -1.06 -41.63
C ILE A 437 11.14 -0.43 -42.33
N LYS A 438 10.40 0.46 -41.63
CA LYS A 438 9.24 1.17 -42.16
C LYS A 438 9.63 2.07 -43.34
N LYS A 439 10.69 2.86 -43.21
CA LYS A 439 11.20 3.77 -44.26
C LYS A 439 11.57 3.03 -45.55
N MET A 440 12.10 1.82 -45.43
CA MET A 440 12.54 1.00 -46.57
C MET A 440 11.47 0.05 -47.11
N GLY A 441 10.28 0.01 -46.50
CA GLY A 441 9.22 -0.91 -46.89
C GLY A 441 9.57 -2.39 -46.67
N ILE A 442 10.49 -2.68 -45.74
CA ILE A 442 10.79 -4.06 -45.33
C ILE A 442 9.57 -4.59 -44.58
N LYS A 443 9.08 -5.77 -44.98
CA LYS A 443 7.96 -6.41 -44.28
C LYS A 443 8.41 -6.83 -42.88
N ASN A 444 7.82 -6.23 -41.85
CA ASN A 444 8.04 -6.66 -40.48
C ASN A 444 7.27 -7.97 -40.23
N THR A 445 7.99 -9.04 -39.90
CA THR A 445 7.46 -10.38 -39.58
C THR A 445 7.64 -10.76 -38.11
N SER A 446 7.98 -9.82 -37.23
CA SER A 446 8.12 -10.12 -35.80
C SER A 446 6.78 -10.46 -35.19
N GLU A 447 6.79 -11.45 -34.29
CA GLU A 447 5.65 -11.84 -33.50
C GLU A 447 5.15 -10.69 -32.61
N TYR A 448 3.85 -10.66 -32.37
CA TYR A 448 3.25 -9.73 -31.41
C TYR A 448 3.60 -10.15 -29.99
N LEU A 449 4.18 -9.20 -29.25
CA LEU A 449 4.71 -9.50 -27.92
C LEU A 449 3.59 -9.93 -26.95
N SER A 450 2.39 -9.35 -27.02
CA SER A 450 1.26 -9.73 -26.16
C SER A 450 0.86 -11.20 -26.29
N SER A 451 0.91 -11.74 -27.50
CA SER A 451 0.60 -13.15 -27.77
C SER A 451 1.72 -14.08 -27.27
N ALA A 452 2.96 -13.59 -27.21
CA ALA A 452 4.13 -14.36 -26.83
C ALA A 452 4.40 -14.39 -25.31
N MET A 453 3.80 -13.49 -24.52
CA MET A 453 3.99 -13.41 -23.05
C MET A 453 3.20 -14.47 -22.24
N ASN A 454 3.06 -15.69 -22.76
CA ASN A 454 2.34 -16.81 -22.12
C ASN A 454 3.31 -17.96 -21.77
N GLU A 455 4.38 -17.64 -21.02
CA GLU A 455 5.47 -18.58 -20.72
C GLU A 455 5.20 -19.45 -19.49
N ASN A 456 4.52 -18.92 -18.47
CA ASN A 456 4.42 -19.57 -17.17
C ASN A 456 2.97 -19.72 -16.69
N THR A 457 2.63 -20.88 -16.14
CA THR A 457 1.34 -21.11 -15.45
C THR A 457 1.47 -21.07 -13.94
N SER A 458 2.66 -21.40 -13.40
CA SER A 458 3.03 -21.37 -11.99
C SER A 458 4.56 -21.34 -11.90
N GLN A 459 5.11 -20.39 -11.15
CA GLN A 459 6.54 -20.31 -10.87
C GLN A 459 6.82 -19.36 -9.69
N LYS A 460 7.78 -19.73 -8.86
CA LYS A 460 8.33 -18.85 -7.81
C LYS A 460 9.14 -17.69 -8.42
N GLY A 461 9.05 -16.52 -7.81
CA GLY A 461 9.85 -15.37 -8.22
C GLY A 461 11.36 -15.57 -7.99
N THR A 462 12.19 -14.93 -8.82
CA THR A 462 13.65 -14.98 -8.70
C THR A 462 14.15 -13.88 -7.78
N VAL A 463 14.90 -14.27 -6.75
CA VAL A 463 15.58 -13.35 -5.82
C VAL A 463 17.08 -13.34 -6.10
N ILE A 464 17.61 -12.16 -6.45
CA ILE A 464 19.04 -11.94 -6.65
C ILE A 464 19.52 -10.78 -5.79
N ASN A 465 20.66 -10.96 -5.12
CA ASN A 465 21.34 -9.84 -4.48
C ASN A 465 21.97 -8.96 -5.56
N ILE A 466 21.48 -7.75 -5.77
CA ILE A 466 21.88 -6.90 -6.91
C ILE A 466 23.32 -6.40 -6.79
N PHE A 467 23.83 -6.23 -5.56
CA PHE A 467 25.20 -5.78 -5.32
C PHE A 467 26.23 -6.89 -5.58
N LYS A 468 25.90 -8.13 -5.19
CA LYS A 468 26.75 -9.31 -5.38
C LYS A 468 26.50 -10.05 -6.69
N GLN A 469 25.39 -9.75 -7.36
CA GLN A 469 24.84 -10.47 -8.52
C GLN A 469 24.76 -11.99 -8.32
N GLN A 470 24.27 -12.41 -7.17
CA GLN A 470 24.15 -13.82 -6.80
C GLN A 470 22.72 -14.14 -6.39
N ALA A 471 22.24 -15.32 -6.77
CA ALA A 471 20.95 -15.83 -6.33
C ALA A 471 20.94 -15.97 -4.80
N VAL A 472 19.88 -15.45 -4.17
CA VAL A 472 19.66 -15.63 -2.73
C VAL A 472 19.05 -17.02 -2.54
N LYS A 473 19.73 -17.89 -1.79
CA LYS A 473 19.20 -19.19 -1.40
C LYS A 473 18.66 -19.12 0.01
N LEU A 474 17.37 -19.35 0.18
CA LEU A 474 16.74 -19.55 1.48
C LEU A 474 17.18 -20.92 2.02
N ASN A 475 18.28 -20.97 2.78
CA ASN A 475 18.69 -22.16 3.52
C ASN A 475 17.97 -22.18 4.87
N LEU A 476 16.75 -22.73 4.90
CA LEU A 476 15.94 -22.81 6.11
C LEU A 476 16.39 -23.99 6.98
N ILE A 477 16.75 -23.67 8.22
CA ILE A 477 17.05 -24.60 9.31
C ILE A 477 16.27 -24.10 10.52
N PHE A 478 15.60 -25.00 11.23
CA PHE A 478 15.00 -24.71 12.53
C PHE A 478 16.12 -24.75 13.57
N ASN A 479 16.42 -23.60 14.19
CA ASN A 479 17.62 -23.41 15.00
C ASN A 479 17.31 -23.18 16.49
N GLU A 480 18.35 -22.98 17.31
CA GLU A 480 18.19 -22.80 18.76
C GLU A 480 17.34 -21.57 19.14
N ASN A 481 17.41 -20.48 18.37
CA ASN A 481 16.58 -19.30 18.62
C ASN A 481 15.10 -19.61 18.36
N ASP A 482 14.78 -20.36 17.30
CA ASP A 482 13.41 -20.80 17.02
C ASP A 482 12.89 -21.71 18.15
N LEU A 483 13.76 -22.58 18.67
CA LEU A 483 13.45 -23.45 19.80
C LEU A 483 13.22 -22.66 21.10
N GLU A 484 14.02 -21.63 21.36
CA GLU A 484 13.83 -20.73 22.50
C GLU A 484 12.52 -19.94 22.39
N GLU A 485 12.21 -19.45 21.20
CA GLU A 485 10.96 -18.73 20.95
C GLU A 485 9.75 -19.64 21.11
N TYR A 486 9.80 -20.87 20.59
CA TYR A 486 8.82 -21.92 20.86
C TYR A 486 8.64 -22.17 22.36
N LYS A 487 9.74 -22.33 23.11
CA LYS A 487 9.71 -22.54 24.58
C LYS A 487 9.14 -21.35 25.35
N SER A 488 9.16 -20.15 24.76
CA SER A 488 8.60 -18.95 25.37
C SER A 488 7.08 -18.81 25.17
N LEU A 489 6.47 -19.63 24.30
CA LEU A 489 5.03 -19.63 24.08
C LEU A 489 4.30 -20.11 25.36
N PRO A 490 3.22 -19.44 25.78
CA PRO A 490 2.47 -19.88 26.96
C PRO A 490 1.75 -21.23 26.72
N ASP A 491 1.14 -21.79 27.76
CA ASP A 491 0.28 -22.97 27.59
C ASP A 491 -1.09 -22.59 27.02
N LYS A 492 -1.67 -21.50 27.52
CA LYS A 492 -2.92 -20.91 26.99
C LYS A 492 -2.56 -19.93 25.88
N MET A 493 -2.99 -20.21 24.66
CA MET A 493 -2.78 -19.31 23.52
C MET A 493 -3.86 -18.23 23.43
N GLY A 494 -3.43 -17.00 23.17
CA GLY A 494 -4.26 -15.88 22.70
C GLY A 494 -3.90 -15.50 21.26
N THR A 495 -4.71 -14.67 20.61
CA THR A 495 -4.54 -14.32 19.19
C THR A 495 -3.23 -13.58 18.88
N GLU A 496 -2.63 -12.94 19.88
CA GLU A 496 -1.35 -12.22 19.76
C GLU A 496 -0.16 -13.12 19.39
N TYR A 497 -0.25 -14.42 19.66
CA TYR A 497 0.79 -15.40 19.35
C TYR A 497 0.65 -16.02 17.96
N TYR A 498 -0.46 -15.76 17.27
CA TYR A 498 -0.81 -16.42 16.02
C TYR A 498 0.31 -16.31 14.97
N GLY A 499 0.80 -15.10 14.76
CA GLY A 499 1.89 -14.86 13.81
C GLY A 499 3.19 -15.60 14.15
N THR A 500 3.47 -15.75 15.44
CA THR A 500 4.67 -16.49 15.91
C THR A 500 4.50 -17.98 15.67
N VAL A 501 3.33 -18.54 15.99
CA VAL A 501 3.02 -19.96 15.80
C VAL A 501 3.06 -20.35 14.32
N ILE A 502 2.37 -19.60 13.45
CA ILE A 502 2.37 -19.85 12.00
C ILE A 502 3.78 -19.83 11.44
N ARG A 503 4.56 -18.80 11.80
CA ARG A 503 5.96 -18.67 11.37
C ARG A 503 6.80 -19.89 11.77
N LEU A 504 6.68 -20.36 13.01
CA LEU A 504 7.43 -21.51 13.51
C LEU A 504 7.00 -22.81 12.82
N ILE A 505 5.70 -23.02 12.58
CA ILE A 505 5.17 -24.18 11.84
C ILE A 505 5.77 -24.21 10.45
N GLU A 506 5.53 -23.17 9.66
CA GLU A 506 5.93 -23.12 8.26
C GLU A 506 7.46 -23.27 8.16
N LYS A 507 8.22 -22.62 9.06
CA LYS A 507 9.68 -22.68 9.03
C LYS A 507 10.16 -24.07 9.34
N LEU A 508 9.56 -24.72 10.34
CA LEU A 508 9.90 -26.07 10.71
C LEU A 508 9.58 -27.04 9.56
N GLU A 509 8.39 -26.94 8.95
CA GLU A 509 8.01 -27.78 7.80
C GLU A 509 8.95 -27.64 6.62
N ALA A 510 9.39 -26.40 6.32
CA ALA A 510 10.30 -26.10 5.22
C ALA A 510 11.78 -26.37 5.54
N SER A 511 12.13 -26.64 6.80
CA SER A 511 13.51 -26.83 7.24
C SER A 511 14.03 -28.23 6.94
N LYS A 512 15.32 -28.33 6.59
CA LYS A 512 15.95 -29.63 6.29
C LYS A 512 16.00 -30.58 7.48
N ASN A 513 15.98 -30.05 8.69
CA ASN A 513 16.01 -30.79 9.95
C ASN A 513 14.61 -30.95 10.58
N ASN A 514 13.54 -30.86 9.78
CA ASN A 514 12.16 -30.96 10.26
C ASN A 514 11.87 -32.26 11.05
N GLU A 515 12.41 -33.39 10.59
CA GLU A 515 12.26 -34.71 11.23
C GLU A 515 12.80 -34.74 12.68
N GLU A 516 13.76 -33.88 13.02
CA GLU A 516 14.34 -33.81 14.37
C GLU A 516 13.37 -33.20 15.40
N TYR A 517 12.40 -32.41 14.95
CA TYR A 517 11.50 -31.63 15.81
C TYR A 517 10.01 -31.95 15.58
N LYS A 518 9.70 -33.16 15.11
CA LYS A 518 8.32 -33.58 14.82
C LYS A 518 7.35 -33.36 15.99
N SER A 519 7.77 -33.62 17.23
CA SER A 519 6.93 -33.39 18.40
C SER A 519 6.62 -31.91 18.66
N ILE A 520 7.55 -31.02 18.30
CA ILE A 520 7.34 -29.56 18.37
C ILE A 520 6.36 -29.14 17.28
N LEU A 521 6.48 -29.70 16.08
CA LEU A 521 5.53 -29.43 15.00
C LEU A 521 4.10 -29.81 15.41
N ASP A 522 3.90 -31.00 15.96
CA ASP A 522 2.59 -31.47 16.41
C ASP A 522 2.00 -30.56 17.51
N ASP A 523 2.82 -30.09 18.46
CA ASP A 523 2.41 -29.16 19.51
C ASP A 523 2.07 -27.76 18.96
N LEU A 524 2.89 -27.24 18.04
CA LEU A 524 2.62 -25.97 17.36
C LEU A 524 1.32 -26.01 16.56
N ILE A 525 1.03 -27.11 15.85
CA ILE A 525 -0.24 -27.31 15.15
C ILE A 525 -1.42 -27.31 16.15
N ASN A 526 -1.26 -27.93 17.31
CA ASN A 526 -2.28 -27.88 18.37
C ASN A 526 -2.48 -26.44 18.88
N LYS A 527 -1.39 -25.72 19.16
CA LYS A 527 -1.44 -24.30 19.57
C LYS A 527 -2.10 -23.42 18.51
N LYS A 528 -1.83 -23.65 17.22
CA LYS A 528 -2.51 -22.98 16.11
C LYS A 528 -4.02 -23.22 16.18
N SER A 529 -4.45 -24.47 16.34
CA SER A 529 -5.87 -24.82 16.48
C SER A 529 -6.53 -24.12 17.66
N GLN A 530 -5.86 -24.04 18.81
CA GLN A 530 -6.37 -23.31 19.98
C GLN A 530 -6.57 -21.82 19.69
N ILE A 531 -5.65 -21.20 18.93
CA ILE A 531 -5.77 -19.79 18.56
C ILE A 531 -6.94 -19.59 17.58
N GLU A 532 -7.08 -20.47 16.60
CA GLU A 532 -8.18 -20.43 15.63
C GLU A 532 -9.55 -20.61 16.32
N GLU A 533 -9.65 -21.43 17.36
CA GLU A 533 -10.85 -21.53 18.20
C GLU A 533 -11.17 -20.20 18.92
N VAL A 534 -10.16 -19.50 19.42
CA VAL A 534 -10.34 -18.17 20.05
C VAL A 534 -10.78 -17.14 19.01
N GLN A 535 -10.18 -17.15 17.81
CA GLN A 535 -10.58 -16.27 16.70
C GLN A 535 -12.04 -16.49 16.31
N HIS A 536 -12.45 -17.76 16.14
CA HIS A 536 -13.82 -18.12 15.82
C HIS A 536 -14.79 -17.68 16.93
N GLU A 537 -14.42 -17.81 18.21
CA GLU A 537 -15.25 -17.32 19.32
C GLU A 537 -15.42 -15.79 19.27
N ILE A 538 -14.37 -15.04 18.93
CA ILE A 538 -14.44 -13.57 18.75
C ILE A 538 -15.37 -13.21 17.57
N GLU A 539 -15.22 -13.90 16.44
CA GLU A 539 -16.08 -13.72 15.27
C GLU A 539 -17.55 -14.03 15.59
N ASP A 540 -17.83 -15.13 16.28
CA ASP A 540 -19.18 -15.51 16.72
C ASP A 540 -19.76 -14.48 17.70
N ILE A 541 -18.95 -13.94 18.61
CA ILE A 541 -19.37 -12.87 19.51
C ILE A 541 -19.75 -11.63 18.70
N ASN A 542 -18.90 -11.22 17.75
CA ASN A 542 -19.11 -10.05 16.91
C ASN A 542 -20.36 -10.20 16.03
N ALA A 543 -20.55 -11.35 15.39
CA ALA A 543 -21.73 -11.67 14.60
C ALA A 543 -23.00 -11.63 15.46
N PHE A 544 -22.97 -12.23 16.65
CA PHE A 544 -24.11 -12.21 17.56
C PHE A 544 -24.45 -10.77 18.01
N ILE A 545 -23.46 -9.95 18.34
CA ILE A 545 -23.67 -8.54 18.67
C ILE A 545 -24.38 -7.83 17.52
N LEU A 546 -23.88 -8.00 16.29
CA LEU A 546 -24.43 -7.37 15.09
C LEU A 546 -25.87 -7.84 14.79
N GLU A 547 -26.14 -9.13 14.85
CA GLU A 547 -27.45 -9.69 14.46
C GLU A 547 -28.51 -9.54 15.54
N SER A 548 -28.13 -9.67 16.81
CA SER A 548 -29.08 -9.81 17.93
C SER A 548 -29.20 -8.57 18.81
N LEU A 549 -28.23 -7.67 18.78
CA LEU A 549 -28.18 -6.50 19.67
C LEU A 549 -28.25 -5.15 18.91
N TYR A 550 -27.93 -5.12 17.61
CA TYR A 550 -28.08 -3.90 16.82
C TYR A 550 -29.49 -3.70 16.25
N PRO A 551 -29.98 -2.44 16.20
CA PRO A 551 -29.39 -1.26 16.83
C PRO A 551 -29.60 -1.26 18.35
N PHE A 552 -28.55 -0.89 19.09
CA PHE A 552 -28.52 -0.90 20.56
C PHE A 552 -29.60 -0.03 21.23
N GLU A 553 -30.15 0.94 20.50
CA GLU A 553 -31.25 1.81 20.91
C GLU A 553 -32.52 1.04 21.30
N ASN A 554 -32.74 -0.12 20.66
CA ASN A 554 -33.93 -0.94 20.87
C ASN A 554 -33.80 -1.95 22.02
N ILE A 555 -32.65 -2.00 22.70
CA ILE A 555 -32.39 -2.99 23.75
C ILE A 555 -33.23 -2.68 24.99
N GLY A 556 -33.90 -3.72 25.48
CA GLY A 556 -34.73 -3.66 26.68
C GLY A 556 -34.50 -4.82 27.63
N TYR A 557 -35.28 -4.85 28.72
CA TYR A 557 -35.19 -5.89 29.75
C TYR A 557 -35.30 -7.34 29.24
N LYS A 558 -35.90 -7.57 28.06
CA LYS A 558 -36.04 -8.89 27.44
C LYS A 558 -34.73 -9.45 26.88
N ASP A 559 -33.76 -8.58 26.61
CA ASP A 559 -32.46 -8.96 26.04
C ASP A 559 -31.39 -9.15 27.12
N LYS A 560 -31.77 -9.11 28.40
CA LYS A 560 -30.86 -9.27 29.54
C LYS A 560 -30.03 -10.54 29.42
N ASP A 561 -30.68 -11.67 29.14
CA ASP A 561 -29.99 -12.96 29.05
C ASP A 561 -29.01 -13.01 27.87
N LYS A 562 -29.32 -12.32 26.76
CA LYS A 562 -28.41 -12.20 25.61
C LYS A 562 -27.18 -11.37 25.97
N ILE A 563 -27.36 -10.22 26.63
CA ILE A 563 -26.25 -9.36 27.06
C ILE A 563 -25.38 -10.07 28.11
N ASP A 564 -25.99 -10.69 29.12
CA ASP A 564 -25.25 -11.40 30.17
C ASP A 564 -24.50 -12.60 29.58
N SER A 565 -25.08 -13.31 28.61
CA SER A 565 -24.42 -14.41 27.89
C SER A 565 -23.21 -13.93 27.09
N ILE A 566 -23.32 -12.83 26.35
CA ILE A 566 -22.19 -12.29 25.58
C ILE A 566 -21.08 -11.78 26.49
N LEU A 567 -21.41 -11.04 27.56
CA LEU A 567 -20.40 -10.60 28.51
C LEU A 567 -19.68 -11.77 29.19
N TYR A 568 -20.39 -12.86 29.50
CA TYR A 568 -19.76 -14.07 30.03
C TYR A 568 -18.79 -14.72 29.03
N ARG A 569 -19.10 -14.72 27.73
CA ARG A 569 -18.20 -15.20 26.68
C ARG A 569 -16.96 -14.29 26.56
N ILE A 570 -17.15 -12.98 26.51
CA ILE A 570 -16.07 -11.98 26.44
C ILE A 570 -15.15 -12.07 27.67
N ASP A 571 -15.69 -12.29 28.87
CA ASP A 571 -14.90 -12.41 30.11
C ASP A 571 -13.96 -13.63 30.11
N LYS A 572 -14.18 -14.63 29.25
CA LYS A 572 -13.28 -15.79 29.09
C LYS A 572 -12.08 -15.52 28.19
N LEU A 573 -12.18 -14.50 27.33
CA LEU A 573 -11.09 -14.03 26.49
C LEU A 573 -10.04 -13.33 27.36
N ASP A 574 -8.78 -13.37 26.91
CA ASP A 574 -7.72 -12.59 27.55
C ASP A 574 -7.85 -11.08 27.22
N GLU A 575 -7.01 -10.25 27.82
CA GLU A 575 -7.11 -8.80 27.69
C GLU A 575 -6.90 -8.33 26.23
N ASN A 576 -5.98 -8.95 25.51
CA ASN A 576 -5.67 -8.60 24.12
C ASN A 576 -6.83 -9.00 23.21
N ASP A 577 -7.36 -10.21 23.38
CA ASP A 577 -8.44 -10.77 22.57
C ASP A 577 -9.77 -10.01 22.77
N ARG A 578 -10.06 -9.52 23.99
CA ARG A 578 -11.24 -8.68 24.24
C ARG A 578 -11.23 -7.40 23.42
N SER A 579 -10.06 -6.84 23.13
CA SER A 579 -9.94 -5.61 22.34
C SER A 579 -10.39 -5.79 20.88
N LEU A 580 -10.43 -7.04 20.40
CA LEU A 580 -10.90 -7.41 19.06
C LEU A 580 -12.42 -7.58 18.97
N VAL A 581 -13.13 -7.51 20.11
CA VAL A 581 -14.60 -7.58 20.13
C VAL A 581 -15.21 -6.23 19.74
N LEU A 582 -15.85 -6.20 18.57
CA LEU A 582 -16.50 -5.03 18.01
C LEU A 582 -17.76 -4.69 18.81
N GLY A 583 -17.91 -3.42 19.20
CA GLY A 583 -19.08 -2.96 19.95
C GLY A 583 -19.09 -3.39 21.42
N TYR A 584 -17.96 -3.84 21.98
CA TYR A 584 -17.86 -4.24 23.40
C TYR A 584 -18.35 -3.14 24.36
N GLU A 585 -17.96 -1.89 24.11
CA GLU A 585 -18.43 -0.72 24.87
C GLU A 585 -19.95 -0.55 24.81
N ASP A 586 -20.56 -0.81 23.66
CA ASP A 586 -22.01 -0.71 23.50
C ASP A 586 -22.74 -1.85 24.21
N VAL A 587 -22.16 -3.05 24.27
CA VAL A 587 -22.65 -4.16 25.11
C VAL A 587 -22.65 -3.76 26.60
N LEU A 588 -21.58 -3.12 27.09
CA LEU A 588 -21.50 -2.64 28.46
C LEU A 588 -22.54 -1.54 28.76
N ARG A 589 -22.75 -0.62 27.82
CA ARG A 589 -23.81 0.40 27.88
C ARG A 589 -25.19 -0.25 27.91
N GLY A 590 -25.45 -1.23 27.05
CA GLY A 590 -26.68 -2.01 27.01
C GLY A 590 -26.98 -2.68 28.35
N LYS A 591 -25.99 -3.30 29.00
CA LYS A 591 -26.14 -3.88 30.35
C LYS A 591 -26.57 -2.83 31.37
N THR A 592 -25.97 -1.65 31.31
CA THR A 592 -26.27 -0.53 32.22
C THR A 592 -27.70 -0.01 31.99
N GLN A 593 -28.12 0.10 30.73
CA GLN A 593 -29.49 0.47 30.35
C GLN A 593 -30.51 -0.54 30.88
N ILE A 594 -30.30 -1.83 30.63
CA ILE A 594 -31.17 -2.91 31.13
C ILE A 594 -31.28 -2.88 32.65
N THR A 595 -30.15 -2.75 33.35
CA THR A 595 -30.11 -2.70 34.82
C THR A 595 -30.93 -1.52 35.35
N THR A 596 -30.86 -0.37 34.68
CA THR A 596 -31.61 0.84 35.02
C THR A 596 -33.11 0.67 34.77
N GLN A 597 -33.50 0.06 33.64
CA GLN A 597 -34.90 -0.26 33.35
C GLN A 597 -35.48 -1.21 34.39
N ILE A 598 -34.78 -2.29 34.74
CA ILE A 598 -35.22 -3.26 35.75
C ILE A 598 -35.39 -2.59 37.12
N ARG A 599 -34.42 -1.78 37.56
CA ARG A 599 -34.53 -1.02 38.81
C ARG A 599 -35.74 -0.10 38.81
N SER A 600 -36.01 0.58 37.70
CA SER A 600 -37.16 1.48 37.56
C SER A 600 -38.49 0.74 37.68
N VAL A 601 -38.61 -0.45 37.09
CA VAL A 601 -39.80 -1.31 37.21
C VAL A 601 -40.00 -1.79 38.64
N ILE A 602 -38.94 -2.24 39.32
CA ILE A 602 -39.01 -2.69 40.72
C ILE A 602 -39.45 -1.54 41.64
N ILE A 603 -38.86 -0.36 41.48
CA ILE A 603 -39.23 0.84 42.26
C ILE A 603 -40.70 1.19 41.99
N GLY A 604 -41.14 1.19 40.73
CA GLY A 604 -42.54 1.45 40.36
C GLY A 604 -43.50 0.45 41.01
N ALA A 605 -43.17 -0.84 41.00
CA ALA A 605 -43.97 -1.88 41.63
C ALA A 605 -44.05 -1.70 43.16
N LEU A 606 -42.93 -1.38 43.82
CA LEU A 606 -42.88 -1.10 45.25
C LEU A 606 -43.70 0.13 45.63
N VAL A 607 -43.60 1.22 44.86
CA VAL A 607 -44.40 2.44 45.08
C VAL A 607 -45.89 2.15 44.93
N THR A 608 -46.26 1.37 43.91
CA THR A 608 -47.66 0.96 43.68
C THR A 608 -48.20 0.09 44.81
N LEU A 609 -47.38 -0.85 45.31
CA LEU A 609 -47.73 -1.70 46.45
C LEU A 609 -47.91 -0.87 47.73
N VAL A 610 -47.00 0.07 48.01
CA VAL A 610 -47.10 0.97 49.16
C VAL A 610 -48.35 1.84 49.06
N ALA A 611 -48.64 2.39 47.88
CA ALA A 611 -49.87 3.16 47.65
C ALA A 611 -51.13 2.30 47.88
N ALA A 612 -51.16 1.07 47.39
CA ALA A 612 -52.27 0.13 47.61
C ALA A 612 -52.46 -0.20 49.10
N ILE A 613 -51.37 -0.42 49.84
CA ILE A 613 -51.39 -0.65 51.30
C ILE A 613 -51.94 0.58 52.03
N LEU A 614 -51.48 1.78 51.69
CA LEU A 614 -51.96 3.04 52.28
C LEU A 614 -53.46 3.26 52.01
N ILE A 615 -53.92 2.99 50.79
CA ILE A 615 -55.34 3.05 50.41
C ILE A 615 -56.14 2.03 51.23
N ALA A 616 -55.66 0.79 51.36
CA ALA A 616 -56.32 -0.23 52.17
C ALA A 616 -56.43 0.16 53.65
N ILE A 617 -55.37 0.73 54.23
CA ILE A 617 -55.36 1.26 55.60
C ILE A 617 -56.38 2.40 55.76
N LEU A 618 -56.45 3.33 54.80
CA LEU A 618 -57.43 4.42 54.79
C LEU A 618 -58.87 3.89 54.74
N VAL A 619 -59.14 2.91 53.87
CA VAL A 619 -60.47 2.27 53.76
C VAL A 619 -60.84 1.55 55.07
N LEU A 620 -59.90 0.82 55.69
CA LEU A 620 -60.12 0.16 56.98
C LEU A 620 -60.39 1.18 58.10
N ARG A 621 -59.65 2.30 58.15
CA ARG A 621 -59.91 3.40 59.09
C ARG A 621 -61.28 4.03 58.85
N PHE A 622 -61.67 4.25 57.60
CA PHE A 622 -63.00 4.78 57.27
C PHE A 622 -64.13 3.83 57.68
N LYS A 623 -63.98 2.51 57.45
CA LYS A 623 -64.93 1.49 57.92
C LYS A 623 -65.02 1.46 59.45
N LYS A 624 -63.89 1.50 60.16
CA LYS A 624 -63.86 1.55 61.63
C LYS A 624 -64.52 2.82 62.17
N LYS A 625 -64.24 3.98 61.57
CA LYS A 625 -64.89 5.26 61.92
C LYS A 625 -66.40 5.24 61.68
N ARG A 626 -66.87 4.65 60.56
CA ARG A 626 -68.31 4.44 60.31
C ARG A 626 -68.95 3.48 61.32
N LYS A 627 -68.24 2.44 61.75
CA LYS A 627 -68.73 1.48 62.75
C LYS A 627 -68.88 2.15 64.13
N CYS A 628 -67.86 2.90 64.59
CA CYS A 628 -67.98 3.71 65.80
C CYS A 628 -69.07 4.78 65.70
N LYS A 629 -69.29 5.40 64.53
CA LYS A 629 -70.39 6.37 64.33
C LYS A 629 -71.78 5.72 64.40
N LYS A 630 -71.91 4.48 63.90
CA LYS A 630 -73.14 3.68 64.05
C LYS A 630 -73.35 3.21 65.49
N GLU A 631 -72.28 2.83 66.19
CA GLU A 631 -72.33 2.47 67.62
C GLU A 631 -72.67 3.69 68.49
N GLN A 632 -72.17 4.89 68.18
CA GLN A 632 -72.57 6.14 68.83
C GLN A 632 -74.03 6.53 68.55
N LEU A 633 -74.50 6.38 67.30
CA LEU A 633 -75.92 6.61 66.97
C LEU A 633 -76.87 5.63 67.69
N MET A 634 -76.44 4.37 67.92
CA MET A 634 -77.21 3.40 68.72
C MET A 634 -77.12 3.64 70.23
N ILE A 635 -76.11 4.38 70.70
CA ILE A 635 -76.01 4.82 72.11
C ILE A 635 -76.88 6.07 72.32
N ASP A 636 -76.91 7.01 71.38
CA ASP A 636 -77.80 8.18 71.42
C ASP A 636 -79.29 7.78 71.28
N GLU A 637 -79.64 6.81 70.43
CA GLU A 637 -81.03 6.26 70.34
C GLU A 637 -81.49 5.54 71.62
N ASN A 638 -80.57 5.05 72.45
CA ASN A 638 -80.92 4.42 73.73
C ASN A 638 -81.00 5.44 74.89
N ASN A 639 -80.42 6.63 74.76
CA ASN A 639 -80.56 7.69 75.76
C ASN A 639 -81.85 8.52 75.59
N ASP A 640 -82.49 8.49 74.42
CA ASP A 640 -83.79 9.12 74.18
C ASP A 640 -85.00 8.26 74.65
N ASN A 641 -84.77 7.09 75.25
CA ASN A 641 -85.82 6.19 75.77
C ASN A 641 -85.93 6.17 77.31
N ASP A 642 -85.22 7.03 78.04
CA ASP A 642 -85.25 7.12 79.52
C ASP A 642 -85.98 8.36 80.05
N ASP A 643 -86.88 8.95 79.25
CA ASP A 643 -87.86 9.95 79.73
C ASP A 643 -89.28 9.37 79.56
N TRP A 644 -89.66 8.44 80.45
CA TRP A 644 -91.02 8.23 81.03
C TRP A 644 -90.96 7.26 82.21
#